data_AF-A0AAD4ZY66-F1
#
_entry.id   AF-A0AAD4ZY66-F1
#
_cell.length_a   1.000
_cell.length_b   1.000
_cell.length_c   1.000
_cell.angle_alpha   90.00
_cell.angle_beta   90.00
_cell.angle_gamma   90.00
#
_symmetry.space_group_name_H-M   'P 1'
#
loop_
_entity.id
_entity.type
_entity.pdbx_description
1 polymer ?
#
loop_
_entity_poly.entity_id
_entity_poly.type
_entity_poly.pdbx_seq_one_letter_code
_entity_poly.pdbx_strand_id
1 'polypeptide(L)'
;MGTRFKFVFCAVTIVICLGVFGIGSVSAQNRRPKNVQAAVRAKWSGTPLLLEAGELLSKEQKDLFWDFVEVWHQSEKDDVNSHNAKDCLRKIVKHGLSILSEPLASLFEFSLMLRSASPTLVLYRQLAEESLSSFPPVDESNSSEHVEGKRSDPLNVSLNPKSPNGKCCWVDTGGALFLDAADLKIWLHSPRESSGDSFQQPEIFEFDHIHFDSSVGSPVAVLYGALGTDCFREFHLTLVEAAKEGKVKYVARQVLPSGCDAEIDHCGAVGTRDSVNLGGYGVELALKNMEYKAMDDSTIKKGVTLEDPRTEDLSQEVRGFIFSKILERRPELTSEIMAFRDYLLSSTVSDTLDVWELKDLGHQTAQRIVHASDPLQAMQEINQNFPSIVSSLSRMKLNDSVKDEISANQRMIPPGKSLMALNGALLNIEDIDLYLLVDLVHQDLSLADQFSKLKIPHSTARKLLSTVPPPESNMLRVDFRSNHVHYLNNLEEDAMYKRWRNNLNEILMPVFPGQLRYIRKNLFYAISVIDPATVCGLESIDMITSLYENNFPMRFGVVLYSSKFIKQIETSGDEDDSKIEEDISSLIIRLFIYIKENHGIQTAFQFLSNINKLRIDSDGADDDALEMHHVEGAFVEIVLSKAKSPPQDLLLKLEKEQTYKELSQESSMFVFKLGLAKLQCGLLMNGLVVDSNEEALINSMNDELPRIQEQVYYGHINSRTDVLDKFLSESGTTRYNPQIIAGGKPRFVSLSTYVLGGEGVLNDINYLHSPETMDDLKPVTHLLAVNVASKKGMKLLHEGLYYLMDGSNAARVGVLFIVNQHADVSSLLFVKMFEITASSYSHKKKVLNFLSQMCTLYEHNYLLAPSKAAESTQAFIDKVCELAEANGLSSKPYRSALSEFSADKLRKYVNKVAQFLYRELRLESGVNAVITNGRVTPLNDESTFLSHDLRLLESLEFAQRIKHIVEIIEEVKWQDVDPDTLTSKFISDTIMCVSSSMAMRDRSSESARFDILNAEYSAIVLNNENSSIHIDAVFDPLSPYGQKLSSILRVLWKYIRPSMRIVLNPMVR
;
A
#
# COMPACT_ATOMS: atom_id res chain seq x y z
N MET A 1 38.39 90.28 48.43
CA MET A 1 38.09 89.92 47.02
C MET A 1 38.90 88.69 46.58
N GLY A 2 38.83 87.56 47.30
CA GLY A 2 39.70 86.39 47.03
C GLY A 2 39.02 85.01 47.08
N THR A 3 37.72 84.95 47.39
CA THR A 3 37.00 83.68 47.60
C THR A 3 35.87 83.44 46.59
N ARG A 4 35.48 84.44 45.79
CA ARG A 4 34.51 84.26 44.67
C ARG A 4 35.15 83.79 43.37
N PHE A 5 36.46 83.95 43.18
CA PHE A 5 37.15 83.52 41.95
C PHE A 5 37.47 82.02 41.90
N LYS A 6 37.66 81.35 43.04
CA LYS A 6 37.95 79.91 43.09
C LYS A 6 36.70 79.04 42.90
N PHE A 7 35.54 79.50 43.36
CA PHE A 7 34.29 78.76 43.19
C PHE A 7 33.77 78.80 41.75
N VAL A 8 33.95 79.93 41.05
CA VAL A 8 33.61 80.05 39.63
C VAL A 8 34.59 79.26 38.77
N PHE A 9 35.88 79.21 39.10
CA PHE A 9 36.85 78.40 38.36
C PHE A 9 36.66 76.89 38.57
N CYS A 10 36.27 76.43 39.77
CA CYS A 10 35.88 75.04 40.01
C CYS A 10 34.55 74.67 39.35
N ALA A 11 33.55 75.56 39.37
CA ALA A 11 32.27 75.31 38.70
C ALA A 11 32.44 75.28 37.16
N VAL A 12 33.26 76.16 36.60
CA VAL A 12 33.55 76.19 35.16
C VAL A 12 34.42 75.01 34.73
N THR A 13 35.36 74.53 35.55
CA THR A 13 36.13 73.31 35.25
C THR A 13 35.31 72.03 35.41
N ILE A 14 34.35 71.97 36.34
CA ILE A 14 33.40 70.86 36.45
C ILE A 14 32.40 70.86 35.29
N VAL A 15 31.92 72.03 34.85
CA VAL A 15 31.02 72.15 33.69
C VAL A 15 31.76 71.90 32.37
N ILE A 16 33.04 72.27 32.24
CA ILE A 16 33.86 71.93 31.08
C ILE A 16 34.28 70.45 31.09
N CYS A 17 34.53 69.83 32.25
CA CYS A 17 34.76 68.38 32.33
C CYS A 17 33.47 67.60 32.04
N LEU A 18 32.30 68.04 32.51
CA LEU A 18 31.01 67.43 32.16
C LEU A 18 30.61 67.69 30.70
N GLY A 19 31.03 68.82 30.11
CA GLY A 19 30.81 69.14 28.70
C GLY A 19 31.72 68.38 27.73
N VAL A 20 32.96 68.08 28.13
CA VAL A 20 33.92 67.32 27.30
C VAL A 20 33.73 65.80 27.44
N PHE A 21 33.14 65.32 28.53
CA PHE A 21 32.70 63.91 28.66
C PHE A 21 31.27 63.65 28.12
N GLY A 22 30.57 64.67 27.61
CA GLY A 22 29.17 64.58 27.18
C GLY A 22 28.92 64.29 25.69
N ILE A 23 29.94 64.22 24.82
CA ILE A 23 29.77 63.92 23.37
C ILE A 23 30.72 62.79 22.92
N GLY A 24 31.16 61.96 23.87
CA GLY A 24 31.59 60.60 23.58
C GLY A 24 30.41 59.68 23.84
N SER A 25 29.35 59.76 23.02
CA SER A 25 28.47 58.60 22.90
C SER A 25 29.35 57.50 22.32
N VAL A 26 29.95 56.70 23.21
CA VAL A 26 30.22 55.31 22.90
C VAL A 26 28.83 54.75 22.68
N SER A 27 28.35 54.94 21.45
CA SER A 27 27.52 53.96 20.81
C SER A 27 28.34 52.69 20.94
N ALA A 28 28.11 51.95 22.01
CA ALA A 28 28.12 50.52 21.93
C ALA A 28 27.17 50.26 20.76
N GLN A 29 27.73 50.24 19.56
CA GLN A 29 27.15 49.57 18.44
C GLN A 29 26.93 48.18 19.00
N ASN A 30 25.72 47.94 19.51
CA ASN A 30 25.10 46.64 19.42
C ASN A 30 25.13 46.38 17.92
N ARG A 31 26.27 45.85 17.44
CA ARG A 31 26.42 45.31 16.11
C ARG A 31 25.40 44.21 16.12
N ARG A 32 24.18 44.53 15.68
CA ARG A 32 23.19 43.52 15.35
C ARG A 32 23.96 42.55 14.44
N PRO A 33 24.00 41.25 14.78
CA PRO A 33 24.73 40.30 13.97
C PRO A 33 24.30 40.49 12.51
N LYS A 34 25.27 40.46 11.59
CA LYS A 34 24.96 40.51 10.16
C LYS A 34 24.20 39.24 9.83
N ASN A 35 22.88 39.34 9.75
CA ASN A 35 22.03 38.19 9.49
C ASN A 35 21.90 37.99 7.98
N VAL A 36 22.10 36.76 7.53
CA VAL A 36 21.75 36.33 6.18
C VAL A 36 20.31 35.83 6.23
N GLN A 37 19.46 36.32 5.33
CA GLN A 37 18.07 35.87 5.20
C GLN A 37 17.91 35.17 3.85
N ALA A 38 17.36 33.95 3.87
CA ALA A 38 17.06 33.17 2.68
C ALA A 38 15.58 32.73 2.76
N ALA A 39 14.85 32.92 1.65
CA ALA A 39 13.46 32.53 1.52
C ALA A 39 13.26 31.81 0.18
N VAL A 40 12.57 30.67 0.19
CA VAL A 40 12.18 29.94 -1.02
C VAL A 40 10.73 30.27 -1.35
N ARG A 41 10.49 30.66 -2.60
CA ARG A 41 9.17 31.01 -3.12
C ARG A 41 8.79 30.07 -4.25
N ALA A 42 7.52 29.68 -4.26
CA ALA A 42 6.93 28.92 -5.35
C ALA A 42 6.86 29.76 -6.63
N LYS A 43 6.81 29.09 -7.79
CA LYS A 43 6.61 29.75 -9.09
C LYS A 43 5.16 30.19 -9.32
N TRP A 44 4.20 29.60 -8.60
CA TRP A 44 2.77 29.89 -8.74
C TRP A 44 2.30 30.99 -7.77
N SER A 45 1.17 31.61 -8.12
CA SER A 45 0.46 32.62 -7.33
C SER A 45 -0.11 32.04 -6.03
N GLY A 46 -0.30 32.89 -5.03
CA GLY A 46 -0.89 32.54 -3.74
C GLY A 46 -2.20 31.76 -3.85
N THR A 47 -2.35 30.72 -3.03
CA THR A 47 -3.57 29.91 -2.94
C THR A 47 -4.39 30.29 -1.68
N PRO A 48 -5.72 30.29 -1.74
CA PRO A 48 -6.56 30.54 -0.55
C PRO A 48 -6.35 29.50 0.56
N LEU A 49 -6.15 29.96 1.80
CA LEU A 49 -6.01 29.06 2.96
C LEU A 49 -7.31 28.29 3.28
N LEU A 50 -8.48 28.88 2.98
CA LEU A 50 -9.76 28.21 3.16
C LEU A 50 -9.92 27.00 2.24
N LEU A 51 -9.49 27.14 0.97
CA LEU A 51 -9.55 26.05 0.00
C LEU A 51 -8.51 24.97 0.34
N GLU A 52 -7.29 25.38 0.74
CA GLU A 52 -6.26 24.43 1.20
C GLU A 52 -6.74 23.60 2.40
N ALA A 53 -7.49 24.20 3.33
CA ALA A 53 -8.07 23.48 4.46
C ALA A 53 -9.07 22.41 4.00
N GLY A 54 -9.93 22.70 3.01
CA GLY A 54 -10.86 21.72 2.43
C GLY A 54 -10.12 20.54 1.80
N GLU A 55 -9.04 20.80 1.06
CA GLU A 55 -8.23 19.75 0.43
C GLU A 55 -7.49 18.88 1.46
N LEU A 56 -6.99 19.48 2.54
CA LEU A 56 -6.36 18.72 3.63
C LEU A 56 -7.37 17.80 4.34
N LEU A 57 -8.62 18.22 4.49
CA LEU A 57 -9.68 17.38 5.06
C LEU A 57 -10.09 16.25 4.11
N SER A 58 -10.14 16.52 2.80
CA SER A 58 -10.41 15.48 1.79
C SER A 58 -9.33 14.39 1.77
N LYS A 59 -8.08 14.74 2.09
CA LYS A 59 -6.96 13.79 2.21
C LYS A 59 -7.18 12.75 3.32
N GLU A 60 -7.92 13.09 4.38
CA GLU A 60 -8.28 12.15 5.46
C GLU A 60 -9.38 11.18 5.02
N GLN A 61 -10.50 11.76 4.57
CA GLN A 61 -11.64 11.02 4.04
C GLN A 61 -12.39 11.95 3.08
N LYS A 62 -12.75 11.43 1.91
CA LYS A 62 -13.38 12.21 0.83
C LYS A 62 -14.68 12.90 1.26
N ASP A 63 -15.40 12.33 2.21
CA ASP A 63 -16.67 12.89 2.68
C ASP A 63 -16.47 14.13 3.59
N LEU A 64 -15.36 14.22 4.31
CA LEU A 64 -15.08 15.34 5.24
C LEU A 64 -14.94 16.68 4.51
N PHE A 65 -14.62 16.65 3.22
CA PHE A 65 -14.67 17.83 2.36
C PHE A 65 -16.07 18.44 2.33
N TRP A 66 -17.09 17.60 2.13
CA TRP A 66 -18.49 18.04 2.04
C TRP A 66 -19.01 18.46 3.41
N ASP A 67 -18.67 17.73 4.47
CA ASP A 67 -18.99 18.12 5.85
C ASP A 67 -18.43 19.51 6.18
N PHE A 68 -17.19 19.79 5.75
CA PHE A 68 -16.57 21.11 5.93
C PHE A 68 -17.28 22.21 5.15
N VAL A 69 -17.68 21.95 3.90
CA VAL A 69 -18.47 22.90 3.08
C VAL A 69 -19.81 23.22 3.76
N GLU A 70 -20.50 22.21 4.30
CA GLU A 70 -21.78 22.40 5.00
C GLU A 70 -21.60 23.20 6.31
N VAL A 71 -20.62 22.84 7.13
CA VAL A 71 -20.30 23.57 8.39
C VAL A 71 -19.93 25.02 8.10
N TRP A 72 -19.16 25.27 7.04
CA TRP A 72 -18.78 26.63 6.65
C TRP A 72 -20.00 27.46 6.24
N HIS A 73 -20.88 26.92 5.38
CA HIS A 73 -22.11 27.59 4.94
C HIS A 73 -23.09 27.88 6.08
N GLN A 74 -23.17 27.00 7.09
CA GLN A 74 -24.01 27.26 8.27
C GLN A 74 -23.45 28.38 9.15
N SER A 75 -22.12 28.52 9.21
CA SER A 75 -21.42 29.52 10.03
C SER A 75 -21.47 30.95 9.51
N GLU A 76 -21.75 31.17 8.21
CA GLU A 76 -21.87 32.49 7.59
C GLU A 76 -23.04 33.31 8.19
N LYS A 77 -24.02 32.65 8.80
CA LYS A 77 -25.19 33.32 9.41
C LYS A 77 -24.89 33.97 10.77
N ASP A 78 -23.78 33.62 11.43
CA ASP A 78 -23.58 33.89 12.86
C ASP A 78 -22.46 34.88 13.22
N ASP A 79 -21.64 35.42 12.31
CA ASP A 79 -20.47 36.23 12.74
C ASP A 79 -20.07 37.43 11.86
N VAL A 80 -20.07 38.62 12.49
CA VAL A 80 -19.80 39.95 11.89
C VAL A 80 -18.34 40.41 12.09
N ASN A 81 -17.44 39.61 12.69
CA ASN A 81 -16.20 40.13 13.31
C ASN A 81 -14.85 39.51 12.88
N SER A 82 -14.70 38.93 11.68
CA SER A 82 -13.39 38.46 11.18
C SER A 82 -12.77 39.45 10.17
N HIS A 83 -12.14 40.52 10.65
CA HIS A 83 -11.51 41.55 9.79
C HIS A 83 -10.01 41.38 9.55
N ASN A 84 -9.35 40.46 10.27
CA ASN A 84 -7.90 40.23 10.13
C ASN A 84 -7.60 38.81 9.64
N ALA A 85 -6.54 38.65 8.84
CA ALA A 85 -6.06 37.35 8.37
C ALA A 85 -5.82 36.32 9.50
N LYS A 86 -5.36 36.78 10.67
CA LYS A 86 -5.16 35.91 11.84
C LYS A 86 -6.46 35.39 12.45
N ASP A 87 -7.53 36.20 12.40
CA ASP A 87 -8.84 35.81 12.91
C ASP A 87 -9.52 34.84 11.94
N CYS A 88 -9.36 35.06 10.63
CA CYS A 88 -9.77 34.11 9.60
C CYS A 88 -9.05 32.76 9.70
N LEU A 89 -7.72 32.75 9.91
CA LEU A 89 -6.99 31.50 10.13
C LEU A 89 -7.50 30.76 11.36
N ARG A 90 -7.74 31.46 12.48
CA ARG A 90 -8.33 30.85 13.68
C ARG A 90 -9.72 30.28 13.41
N LYS A 91 -10.55 30.96 12.61
CA LYS A 91 -11.87 30.47 12.20
C LYS A 91 -11.75 29.19 11.36
N ILE A 92 -10.92 29.20 10.31
CA ILE A 92 -10.67 28.03 9.44
C ILE A 92 -10.20 26.83 10.26
N VAL A 93 -9.19 27.03 11.10
CA VAL A 93 -8.67 25.97 11.98
C VAL A 93 -9.75 25.49 12.94
N LYS A 94 -10.51 26.37 13.59
CA LYS A 94 -11.60 25.98 14.51
C LYS A 94 -12.64 25.08 13.84
N HIS A 95 -13.07 25.39 12.61
CA HIS A 95 -14.05 24.57 11.88
C HIS A 95 -13.45 23.25 11.38
N GLY A 96 -12.19 23.26 10.91
CA GLY A 96 -11.50 22.00 10.56
C GLY A 96 -11.32 21.09 11.78
N LEU A 97 -10.95 21.66 12.93
CA LEU A 97 -10.77 20.93 14.18
C LEU A 97 -12.07 20.34 14.75
N SER A 98 -13.24 20.92 14.48
CA SER A 98 -14.52 20.34 14.93
C SER A 98 -14.89 19.04 14.23
N ILE A 99 -14.26 18.75 13.09
CA ILE A 99 -14.53 17.57 12.26
C ILE A 99 -13.51 16.46 12.54
N LEU A 100 -12.28 16.82 12.95
CA LEU A 100 -11.16 15.91 13.17
C LEU A 100 -11.04 15.45 14.63
N SER A 101 -10.40 14.31 14.84
CA SER A 101 -9.97 13.86 16.17
C SER A 101 -8.70 14.59 16.66
N GLU A 102 -8.47 14.62 17.97
CA GLU A 102 -7.40 15.39 18.62
C GLU A 102 -5.97 15.14 18.06
N PRO A 103 -5.56 13.90 17.70
CA PRO A 103 -4.24 13.66 17.12
C PRO A 103 -4.09 14.21 15.68
N LEU A 104 -5.13 14.03 14.85
CA LEU A 104 -5.15 14.49 13.45
C LEU A 104 -5.25 16.02 13.37
N ALA A 105 -5.97 16.63 14.32
CA ALA A 105 -6.10 18.06 14.52
C ALA A 105 -4.75 18.81 14.54
N SER A 106 -3.78 18.31 15.30
CA SER A 106 -2.47 18.96 15.42
C SER A 106 -1.65 18.85 14.13
N LEU A 107 -1.81 17.75 13.39
CA LEU A 107 -1.16 17.54 12.09
C LEU A 107 -1.80 18.38 10.99
N PHE A 108 -3.11 18.54 11.01
CA PHE A 108 -3.86 19.42 10.11
C PHE A 108 -3.36 20.88 10.22
N GLU A 109 -3.23 21.40 11.44
CA GLU A 109 -2.70 22.76 11.66
C GLU A 109 -1.27 22.90 11.09
N PHE A 110 -0.42 21.90 11.32
CA PHE A 110 0.95 21.90 10.82
C PHE A 110 1.02 21.83 9.29
N SER A 111 0.22 20.97 8.66
CA SER A 111 0.13 20.84 7.20
C SER A 111 -0.37 22.12 6.53
N LEU A 112 -1.34 22.81 7.14
CA LEU A 112 -1.81 24.11 6.68
C LEU A 112 -0.73 25.19 6.77
N MET A 113 0.10 25.18 7.83
CA MET A 113 1.26 26.07 7.92
C MET A 113 2.32 25.78 6.86
N LEU A 114 2.53 24.50 6.51
CA LEU A 114 3.45 24.07 5.46
C LEU A 114 2.94 24.35 4.04
N ARG A 115 1.65 24.70 3.88
CA ARG A 115 0.99 24.90 2.58
C ARG A 115 1.03 23.64 1.70
N SER A 116 0.96 22.46 2.31
CA SER A 116 1.14 21.18 1.59
C SER A 116 0.05 20.88 0.55
N ALA A 117 -1.15 21.45 0.70
CA ALA A 117 -2.25 21.32 -0.28
C ALA A 117 -2.21 22.36 -1.42
N SER A 118 -1.29 23.33 -1.38
CA SER A 118 -1.17 24.37 -2.42
C SER A 118 -1.00 23.79 -3.84
N PRO A 119 -0.16 22.76 -4.07
CA PRO A 119 -0.01 22.16 -5.41
C PRO A 119 -1.31 21.56 -5.98
N THR A 120 -2.17 20.99 -5.14
CA THR A 120 -3.47 20.42 -5.57
C THR A 120 -4.39 21.51 -6.11
N LEU A 121 -4.43 22.68 -5.47
CA LEU A 121 -5.21 23.81 -5.98
C LEU A 121 -4.64 24.38 -7.29
N VAL A 122 -3.32 24.31 -7.49
CA VAL A 122 -2.69 24.68 -8.76
C VAL A 122 -3.09 23.71 -9.88
N LEU A 123 -3.19 22.42 -9.58
CA LEU A 123 -3.71 21.42 -10.52
C LEU A 123 -5.15 21.75 -10.93
N TYR A 124 -6.03 22.09 -9.99
CA TYR A 124 -7.40 22.51 -10.35
C TYR A 124 -7.44 23.79 -11.20
N ARG A 125 -6.51 24.73 -11.00
CA ARG A 125 -6.39 25.91 -11.87
C ARG A 125 -6.04 25.53 -13.31
N GLN A 126 -5.14 24.55 -13.50
CA GLN A 126 -4.78 24.05 -14.83
C GLN A 126 -5.97 23.37 -15.52
N LEU A 127 -6.70 22.52 -14.80
CA LEU A 127 -7.91 21.87 -15.30
C LEU A 127 -9.02 22.89 -15.64
N ALA A 128 -9.13 23.96 -14.85
CA ALA A 128 -10.04 25.06 -15.14
C ALA A 128 -9.66 25.81 -16.42
N GLU A 129 -8.37 26.03 -16.67
CA GLU A 129 -7.90 26.66 -17.91
C GLU A 129 -8.17 25.76 -19.14
N GLU A 130 -7.96 24.45 -19.00
CA GLU A 130 -8.29 23.47 -20.05
C GLU A 130 -9.80 23.43 -20.35
N SER A 131 -10.64 23.44 -19.32
CA SER A 131 -12.10 23.53 -19.45
C SER A 131 -12.52 24.80 -20.20
N LEU A 132 -11.98 25.97 -19.81
CA LEU A 132 -12.29 27.24 -20.48
C LEU A 132 -11.76 27.28 -21.92
N SER A 133 -10.59 26.70 -22.19
CA SER A 133 -10.01 26.65 -23.55
C SER A 133 -10.83 25.78 -24.51
N SER A 134 -11.58 24.82 -23.98
CA SER A 134 -12.47 23.95 -24.75
C SER A 134 -13.72 24.69 -25.25
N PHE A 135 -14.05 25.84 -24.65
CA PHE A 135 -15.21 26.66 -25.00
C PHE A 135 -14.82 28.13 -25.23
N PRO A 136 -14.14 28.46 -26.34
CA PRO A 136 -13.71 29.83 -26.61
C PRO A 136 -14.91 30.80 -26.74
N PRO A 137 -14.84 32.02 -26.15
CA PRO A 137 -15.91 33.00 -26.26
C PRO A 137 -16.10 33.45 -27.71
N VAL A 138 -17.37 33.63 -28.11
CA VAL A 138 -17.79 33.97 -29.49
C VAL A 138 -17.26 35.33 -29.97
N ASP A 139 -16.81 36.21 -29.06
CA ASP A 139 -16.44 37.60 -29.38
C ASP A 139 -14.99 37.81 -29.88
N GLU A 140 -14.12 36.80 -29.86
CA GLU A 140 -12.74 36.94 -30.39
C GLU A 140 -12.61 36.62 -31.89
N SER A 141 -13.69 36.23 -32.58
CA SER A 141 -13.64 35.90 -34.02
C SER A 141 -13.57 37.11 -34.97
N ASN A 142 -13.49 38.35 -34.46
CA ASN A 142 -13.46 39.58 -35.26
C ASN A 142 -12.24 40.50 -35.02
N SER A 143 -11.12 39.95 -34.54
CA SER A 143 -9.82 40.64 -34.67
C SER A 143 -8.89 39.80 -35.55
N SER A 144 -8.96 40.08 -36.85
CA SER A 144 -8.03 39.55 -37.85
C SER A 144 -6.67 40.25 -37.72
N GLU A 145 -5.85 39.81 -36.78
CA GLU A 145 -4.40 39.82 -36.94
C GLU A 145 -3.89 38.38 -36.78
N HIS A 146 -3.21 37.90 -37.82
CA HIS A 146 -2.50 36.62 -37.80
C HIS A 146 -1.45 36.64 -36.68
N VAL A 147 -1.82 36.14 -35.51
CA VAL A 147 -0.86 35.57 -34.56
C VAL A 147 -0.95 34.07 -34.76
N GLU A 148 0.09 33.51 -35.39
CA GLU A 148 0.35 32.08 -35.43
C GLU A 148 0.07 31.48 -34.05
N GLY A 149 -0.67 30.37 -34.02
CA GLY A 149 -1.01 29.64 -32.82
C GLY A 149 0.24 29.30 -32.01
N LYS A 150 0.59 30.16 -31.07
CA LYS A 150 1.25 29.72 -29.85
C LYS A 150 0.19 28.95 -29.09
N ARG A 151 0.22 27.62 -29.21
CA ARG A 151 -0.04 26.79 -28.03
C ARG A 151 0.65 27.49 -26.87
N SER A 152 -0.12 27.98 -25.90
CA SER A 152 0.45 28.51 -24.67
C SER A 152 1.50 27.49 -24.21
N ASP A 153 2.73 27.96 -23.99
CA ASP A 153 3.78 27.11 -23.44
C ASP A 153 3.17 26.37 -22.23
N PRO A 154 3.32 25.04 -22.11
CA PRO A 154 2.85 24.28 -20.93
C PRO A 154 3.55 24.70 -19.61
N LEU A 155 4.33 25.79 -19.65
CA LEU A 155 5.11 26.38 -18.57
C LEU A 155 4.48 27.62 -17.93
N ASN A 156 3.31 28.10 -18.38
CA ASN A 156 2.60 29.21 -17.73
C ASN A 156 1.82 28.78 -16.46
N VAL A 157 2.47 28.04 -15.56
CA VAL A 157 1.95 27.63 -14.22
C VAL A 157 1.73 28.84 -13.27
N SER A 158 1.96 30.06 -13.75
CA SER A 158 2.12 31.26 -12.91
C SER A 158 0.87 32.12 -12.74
N LEU A 159 -0.19 31.95 -13.54
CA LEU A 159 -1.33 32.87 -13.58
C LEU A 159 -2.65 32.16 -13.26
N ASN A 160 -3.50 32.80 -12.45
CA ASN A 160 -4.85 32.31 -12.18
C ASN A 160 -5.69 32.41 -13.48
N PRO A 161 -6.63 31.47 -13.73
CA PRO A 161 -7.52 31.56 -14.88
C PRO A 161 -8.28 32.89 -14.87
N LYS A 162 -8.54 33.46 -16.04
CA LYS A 162 -9.37 34.67 -16.17
C LYS A 162 -10.82 34.30 -15.92
N SER A 163 -11.56 35.14 -15.19
CA SER A 163 -12.99 34.97 -14.96
C SER A 163 -13.75 34.98 -16.30
N PRO A 164 -14.48 33.90 -16.67
CA PRO A 164 -15.27 33.89 -17.90
C PRO A 164 -16.38 34.93 -17.82
N ASN A 165 -16.42 35.89 -18.76
CA ASN A 165 -17.40 36.99 -18.80
C ASN A 165 -17.57 37.76 -17.47
N GLY A 166 -16.52 37.82 -16.64
CA GLY A 166 -16.56 38.47 -15.32
C GLY A 166 -17.29 37.69 -14.22
N LYS A 167 -17.63 36.41 -14.45
CA LYS A 167 -18.25 35.51 -13.46
C LYS A 167 -17.19 34.65 -12.76
N CYS A 168 -17.39 34.39 -11.48
CA CYS A 168 -16.42 33.70 -10.64
C CYS A 168 -16.62 32.18 -10.49
N CYS A 169 -17.77 31.67 -10.90
CA CYS A 169 -18.10 30.24 -10.87
C CYS A 169 -18.69 29.82 -12.22
N TRP A 170 -18.44 28.58 -12.64
CA TRP A 170 -19.09 27.97 -13.80
C TRP A 170 -19.21 26.45 -13.66
N VAL A 171 -20.13 25.86 -14.41
CA VAL A 171 -20.32 24.41 -14.47
C VAL A 171 -20.00 23.91 -15.86
N ASP A 172 -19.12 22.93 -15.94
CA ASP A 172 -18.73 22.24 -17.17
C ASP A 172 -19.40 20.86 -17.23
N THR A 173 -20.07 20.58 -18.35
CA THR A 173 -20.75 19.31 -18.64
C THR A 173 -20.09 18.54 -19.79
N GLY A 174 -19.00 19.06 -20.36
CA GLY A 174 -18.30 18.54 -21.53
C GLY A 174 -18.95 18.92 -22.87
N GLY A 175 -20.28 19.09 -22.88
CA GLY A 175 -21.03 19.59 -24.05
C GLY A 175 -21.37 21.08 -23.99
N ALA A 176 -21.43 21.65 -22.79
CA ALA A 176 -21.76 23.06 -22.58
C ALA A 176 -21.18 23.59 -21.27
N LEU A 177 -20.91 24.90 -21.25
CA LEU A 177 -20.44 25.66 -20.11
C LEU A 177 -21.54 26.59 -19.59
N PHE A 178 -21.93 26.45 -18.32
CA PHE A 178 -22.99 27.23 -17.69
C PHE A 178 -22.41 28.25 -16.70
N LEU A 179 -22.73 29.53 -16.92
CA LEU A 179 -22.25 30.64 -16.08
C LEU A 179 -23.29 31.10 -15.03
N ASP A 180 -24.57 30.76 -15.23
CA ASP A 180 -25.66 31.12 -14.34
C ASP A 180 -26.46 29.88 -13.90
N ALA A 181 -26.84 29.84 -12.61
CA ALA A 181 -27.55 28.69 -12.03
C ALA A 181 -28.96 28.47 -12.62
N ALA A 182 -29.59 29.53 -13.13
CA ALA A 182 -30.90 29.44 -13.78
C ALA A 182 -30.87 28.60 -15.06
N ASP A 183 -29.84 28.79 -15.89
CA ASP A 183 -29.67 28.05 -17.14
C ASP A 183 -29.31 26.59 -16.88
N LEU A 184 -28.52 26.34 -15.84
CA LEU A 184 -28.20 24.98 -15.38
C LEU A 184 -29.46 24.22 -14.95
N LYS A 185 -30.40 24.87 -14.23
CA LYS A 185 -31.68 24.23 -13.84
C LYS A 185 -32.48 23.78 -15.05
N ILE A 186 -32.49 24.57 -16.13
CA ILE A 186 -33.19 24.20 -17.38
C ILE A 186 -32.56 22.95 -17.99
N TRP A 187 -31.23 22.86 -18.02
CA TRP A 187 -30.52 21.67 -18.51
C TRP A 187 -30.79 20.43 -17.65
N LEU A 188 -30.83 20.57 -16.32
CA LEU A 188 -31.12 19.48 -15.38
C LEU A 188 -32.53 18.88 -15.54
N HIS A 189 -33.49 19.64 -16.06
CA HIS A 189 -34.85 19.14 -16.32
C HIS A 189 -34.98 18.34 -17.63
N SER A 190 -34.09 18.57 -18.61
CA SER A 190 -34.09 17.90 -19.91
C SER A 190 -32.65 17.72 -20.43
N PRO A 191 -31.85 16.82 -19.84
CA PRO A 191 -30.53 16.51 -20.37
C PRO A 191 -30.72 15.93 -21.78
N ARG A 192 -30.23 16.62 -22.81
CA ARG A 192 -30.39 16.16 -24.19
C ARG A 192 -29.67 14.82 -24.37
N GLU A 193 -30.42 13.73 -24.56
CA GLU A 193 -29.92 12.56 -25.29
C GLU A 193 -29.82 12.96 -26.77
N SER A 194 -28.72 13.60 -27.17
CA SER A 194 -28.47 13.89 -28.58
C SER A 194 -27.60 12.81 -29.21
N SER A 195 -28.24 12.06 -30.09
CA SER A 195 -27.69 11.17 -31.11
C SER A 195 -26.35 11.58 -31.71
N GLY A 196 -25.41 10.63 -31.75
CA GLY A 196 -24.56 10.40 -32.92
C GLY A 196 -23.50 11.46 -33.25
N ASP A 197 -22.71 11.88 -32.27
CA ASP A 197 -21.28 12.17 -32.44
C ASP A 197 -20.64 12.09 -31.05
N SER A 198 -19.43 11.55 -30.96
CA SER A 198 -18.72 11.23 -29.73
C SER A 198 -18.37 12.47 -28.91
N PHE A 199 -19.29 12.96 -28.07
CA PHE A 199 -19.00 13.95 -27.03
C PHE A 199 -18.25 13.27 -25.88
N GLN A 200 -16.99 13.65 -25.66
CA GLN A 200 -16.24 13.24 -24.48
C GLN A 200 -16.84 13.93 -23.25
N GLN A 201 -17.41 13.14 -22.32
CA GLN A 201 -17.75 13.63 -20.99
C GLN A 201 -16.48 14.20 -20.32
N PRO A 202 -16.59 15.17 -19.40
CA PRO A 202 -15.45 15.66 -18.64
C PRO A 202 -14.71 14.50 -17.98
N GLU A 203 -13.39 14.47 -18.17
CA GLU A 203 -12.55 13.46 -17.53
C GLU A 203 -12.58 13.64 -16.01
N ILE A 204 -12.81 12.54 -15.29
CA ILE A 204 -12.87 12.51 -13.82
C ILE A 204 -11.61 11.83 -13.31
N PHE A 205 -10.92 12.49 -12.41
CA PHE A 205 -9.68 11.99 -11.81
C PHE A 205 -9.91 11.44 -10.40
N GLU A 206 -8.93 10.70 -9.89
CA GLU A 206 -8.98 10.08 -8.56
C GLU A 206 -9.09 11.10 -7.42
N PHE A 207 -8.49 12.28 -7.60
CA PHE A 207 -8.46 13.38 -6.64
C PHE A 207 -9.67 14.31 -6.73
N ASP A 208 -10.63 14.06 -7.62
CA ASP A 208 -11.84 14.89 -7.73
C ASP A 208 -12.81 14.62 -6.57
N HIS A 209 -13.45 15.69 -6.10
CA HIS A 209 -14.48 15.61 -5.05
C HIS A 209 -15.83 15.28 -5.68
N ILE A 210 -16.24 14.02 -5.59
CA ILE A 210 -17.55 13.55 -6.04
C ILE A 210 -18.52 13.60 -4.86
N HIS A 211 -19.68 14.22 -5.06
CA HIS A 211 -20.70 14.31 -4.01
C HIS A 211 -21.30 12.95 -3.68
N PHE A 212 -21.55 12.67 -2.41
CA PHE A 212 -21.95 11.35 -1.91
C PHE A 212 -23.28 10.83 -2.49
N ASP A 213 -24.22 11.72 -2.78
CA ASP A 213 -25.52 11.37 -3.39
C ASP A 213 -25.46 11.09 -4.90
N SER A 214 -24.31 11.26 -5.57
CA SER A 214 -24.20 11.09 -7.02
C SER A 214 -24.51 9.64 -7.47
N SER A 215 -25.32 9.48 -8.52
CA SER A 215 -25.65 8.18 -9.10
C SER A 215 -24.72 7.75 -10.23
N VAL A 216 -24.53 6.44 -10.36
CA VAL A 216 -23.70 5.82 -11.41
C VAL A 216 -24.43 5.87 -12.75
N GLY A 217 -23.78 6.40 -13.78
CA GLY A 217 -24.31 6.50 -15.15
C GLY A 217 -25.01 7.82 -15.51
N SER A 218 -25.19 8.73 -14.55
CA SER A 218 -25.74 10.07 -14.79
C SER A 218 -24.71 10.99 -15.48
N PRO A 219 -25.14 12.00 -16.26
CA PRO A 219 -24.23 12.95 -16.88
C PRO A 219 -23.40 13.70 -15.83
N VAL A 220 -22.14 13.97 -16.16
CA VAL A 220 -21.17 14.60 -15.26
C VAL A 220 -21.34 16.12 -15.31
N ALA A 221 -21.41 16.76 -14.14
CA ALA A 221 -21.33 18.21 -14.00
C ALA A 221 -20.20 18.58 -13.03
N VAL A 222 -19.18 19.26 -13.56
CA VAL A 222 -18.02 19.73 -12.82
C VAL A 222 -18.20 21.20 -12.48
N LEU A 223 -18.35 21.52 -11.20
CA LEU A 223 -18.40 22.89 -10.69
C LEU A 223 -16.97 23.40 -10.46
N TYR A 224 -16.61 24.46 -11.15
CA TYR A 224 -15.44 25.27 -10.87
C TYR A 224 -15.86 26.51 -10.08
N GLY A 225 -15.34 26.65 -8.86
CA GLY A 225 -15.62 27.81 -8.01
C GLY A 225 -14.96 27.71 -6.64
N ALA A 226 -14.90 28.83 -5.92
CA ALA A 226 -14.29 28.91 -4.60
C ALA A 226 -15.35 28.92 -3.48
N LEU A 227 -15.11 28.11 -2.44
CA LEU A 227 -15.88 28.15 -1.20
C LEU A 227 -15.80 29.56 -0.57
N GLY A 228 -16.94 30.10 -0.13
CA GLY A 228 -17.07 31.47 0.40
C GLY A 228 -17.44 32.53 -0.65
N THR A 229 -17.80 32.11 -1.87
CA THR A 229 -18.45 32.98 -2.87
C THR A 229 -19.95 32.70 -2.94
N ASP A 230 -20.77 33.73 -3.17
CA ASP A 230 -22.22 33.56 -3.33
C ASP A 230 -22.58 32.66 -4.52
N CYS A 231 -21.83 32.76 -5.63
CA CYS A 231 -22.05 31.92 -6.81
C CYS A 231 -21.85 30.43 -6.52
N PHE A 232 -20.82 30.08 -5.73
CA PHE A 232 -20.57 28.69 -5.37
C PHE A 232 -21.74 28.11 -4.58
N ARG A 233 -22.29 28.87 -3.62
CA ARG A 233 -23.44 28.46 -2.83
C ARG A 233 -24.67 28.15 -3.68
N GLU A 234 -25.00 29.03 -4.65
CA GLU A 234 -26.16 28.85 -5.51
C GLU A 234 -26.05 27.61 -6.42
N PHE A 235 -24.89 27.42 -7.04
CA PHE A 235 -24.61 26.25 -7.88
C PHE A 235 -24.56 24.96 -7.04
N HIS A 236 -23.90 25.00 -5.89
CA HIS A 236 -23.78 23.86 -4.98
C HIS A 236 -25.16 23.36 -4.53
N LEU A 237 -26.04 24.24 -4.03
CA LEU A 237 -27.39 23.85 -3.61
C LEU A 237 -28.21 23.22 -4.74
N THR A 238 -28.11 23.79 -5.94
CA THR A 238 -28.81 23.29 -7.14
C THR A 238 -28.29 21.91 -7.55
N LEU A 239 -26.98 21.71 -7.56
CA LEU A 239 -26.34 20.45 -7.94
C LEU A 239 -26.53 19.36 -6.88
N VAL A 240 -26.54 19.71 -5.59
CA VAL A 240 -26.85 18.77 -4.50
C VAL A 240 -28.28 18.27 -4.59
N GLU A 241 -29.25 19.15 -4.84
CA GLU A 241 -30.66 18.75 -5.04
C GLU A 241 -30.79 17.82 -6.26
N ALA A 242 -30.12 18.15 -7.37
CA ALA A 242 -30.12 17.31 -8.56
C ALA A 242 -29.39 15.97 -8.37
N ALA A 243 -28.31 15.93 -7.58
CA ALA A 243 -27.59 14.71 -7.24
C ALA A 243 -28.45 13.80 -6.36
N LYS A 244 -29.17 14.35 -5.37
CA LYS A 244 -30.14 13.62 -4.54
C LYS A 244 -31.26 12.98 -5.36
N GLU A 245 -31.68 13.64 -6.43
CA GLU A 245 -32.65 13.11 -7.39
C GLU A 245 -32.05 12.11 -8.39
N GLY A 246 -30.74 11.88 -8.38
CA GLY A 246 -30.03 10.96 -9.29
C GLY A 246 -29.86 11.47 -10.73
N LYS A 247 -30.04 12.78 -10.96
CA LYS A 247 -30.02 13.36 -12.31
C LYS A 247 -28.62 13.67 -12.82
N VAL A 248 -27.67 13.90 -11.93
CA VAL A 248 -26.33 14.37 -12.29
C VAL A 248 -25.28 13.74 -11.37
N LYS A 249 -24.10 13.49 -11.92
CA LYS A 249 -22.88 13.18 -11.16
C LYS A 249 -22.17 14.50 -10.84
N TYR A 250 -22.31 14.96 -9.60
CA TYR A 250 -21.78 16.25 -9.16
C TYR A 250 -20.33 16.12 -8.71
N VAL A 251 -19.45 16.87 -9.37
CA VAL A 251 -18.03 16.99 -9.05
C VAL A 251 -17.71 18.45 -8.72
N ALA A 252 -16.92 18.70 -7.68
CA ALA A 252 -16.43 20.03 -7.35
C ALA A 252 -14.90 20.13 -7.50
N ARG A 253 -14.43 21.14 -8.23
CA ARG A 253 -13.02 21.53 -8.35
C ARG A 253 -12.85 22.96 -7.83
N GLN A 254 -12.10 23.09 -6.73
CA GLN A 254 -11.98 24.38 -6.04
C GLN A 254 -11.01 25.31 -6.79
N VAL A 255 -11.54 26.41 -7.35
CA VAL A 255 -10.75 27.39 -8.10
C VAL A 255 -11.23 28.80 -7.81
N LEU A 256 -10.27 29.70 -7.56
CA LEU A 256 -10.52 31.14 -7.46
C LEU A 256 -9.91 31.85 -8.69
N PRO A 257 -10.73 32.33 -9.64
CA PRO A 257 -10.26 33.06 -10.82
C PRO A 257 -9.68 34.43 -10.47
N SER A 258 -8.86 34.97 -11.38
CA SER A 258 -8.35 36.34 -11.28
C SER A 258 -9.50 37.36 -11.41
N GLY A 259 -9.53 38.37 -10.53
CA GLY A 259 -10.57 39.40 -10.49
C GLY A 259 -11.71 39.12 -9.50
N CYS A 260 -11.79 37.91 -8.96
CA CYS A 260 -12.84 37.47 -8.02
C CYS A 260 -12.52 37.70 -6.54
N ASP A 261 -11.36 38.28 -6.22
CA ASP A 261 -10.91 38.54 -4.83
C ASP A 261 -11.84 39.50 -4.07
N ALA A 262 -12.67 40.28 -4.78
CA ALA A 262 -13.63 41.21 -4.18
C ALA A 262 -15.02 40.59 -3.94
N GLU A 263 -15.33 39.46 -4.59
CA GLU A 263 -16.63 38.76 -4.49
C GLU A 263 -16.60 37.58 -3.51
N ILE A 264 -15.41 37.21 -3.01
CA ILE A 264 -15.22 36.18 -1.99
C ILE A 264 -15.24 36.79 -0.59
N ASP A 265 -15.78 36.06 0.37
CA ASP A 265 -15.70 36.41 1.78
C ASP A 265 -14.28 36.76 2.22
N HIS A 266 -14.14 37.67 3.19
CA HIS A 266 -12.83 38.17 3.66
C HIS A 266 -11.85 37.05 4.01
N CYS A 267 -12.33 35.93 4.54
CA CYS A 267 -11.50 34.78 4.88
C CYS A 267 -11.10 33.91 3.67
N GLY A 268 -11.88 33.89 2.59
CA GLY A 268 -11.55 33.18 1.36
C GLY A 268 -10.45 33.88 0.53
N ALA A 269 -10.28 35.20 0.67
CA ALA A 269 -9.19 35.94 0.04
C ALA A 269 -7.82 35.83 0.76
N VAL A 270 -7.76 35.18 1.93
CA VAL A 270 -6.53 35.10 2.70
C VAL A 270 -5.54 34.13 2.03
N GLY A 271 -4.38 34.65 1.63
CA GLY A 271 -3.29 33.87 1.04
C GLY A 271 -3.17 33.97 -0.49
N THR A 272 -4.01 34.77 -1.15
CA THR A 272 -4.10 34.83 -2.64
C THR A 272 -3.16 35.83 -3.32
N ARG A 273 -2.67 36.84 -2.60
CA ARG A 273 -2.03 38.03 -3.19
C ARG A 273 -0.54 37.87 -3.54
N ASP A 274 0.22 37.12 -2.74
CA ASP A 274 1.67 36.95 -2.90
C ASP A 274 2.02 35.51 -3.32
N SER A 275 3.16 35.34 -4.00
CA SER A 275 3.73 34.01 -4.27
C SER A 275 3.88 33.22 -2.97
N VAL A 276 3.54 31.93 -2.98
CA VAL A 276 3.59 31.08 -1.78
C VAL A 276 5.04 30.95 -1.30
N ASN A 277 5.31 31.31 -0.05
CA ASN A 277 6.57 30.96 0.62
C ASN A 277 6.50 29.50 1.02
N LEU A 278 7.47 28.70 0.60
CA LEU A 278 7.48 27.25 0.83
C LEU A 278 8.15 26.90 2.15
N GLY A 279 7.63 25.88 2.85
CA GLY A 279 8.27 25.28 4.01
C GLY A 279 9.11 24.04 3.65
N GLY A 280 9.82 23.48 4.64
CA GLY A 280 10.44 22.15 4.52
C GLY A 280 11.80 22.08 3.81
N TYR A 281 12.48 23.22 3.59
CA TYR A 281 13.84 23.25 3.03
C TYR A 281 14.89 23.57 4.10
N GLY A 282 16.13 23.13 3.86
CA GLY A 282 17.32 23.51 4.64
C GLY A 282 18.14 24.60 3.94
N VAL A 283 18.80 25.46 4.72
CA VAL A 283 19.76 26.44 4.20
C VAL A 283 21.12 26.11 4.77
N GLU A 284 22.07 25.84 3.88
CA GLU A 284 23.46 25.60 4.25
C GLU A 284 24.31 26.84 3.96
N LEU A 285 25.13 27.23 4.95
CA LEU A 285 26.19 28.22 4.76
C LEU A 285 27.53 27.50 4.73
N ALA A 286 27.85 26.92 3.57
CA ALA A 286 29.08 26.18 3.37
C ALA A 286 30.32 27.09 3.42
N LEU A 287 31.31 26.70 4.22
CA LEU A 287 32.59 27.40 4.30
C LEU A 287 33.48 27.00 3.11
N LYS A 288 33.50 27.84 2.06
CA LYS A 288 34.22 27.54 0.80
C LYS A 288 35.76 27.46 0.95
N ASN A 289 36.35 28.19 1.89
CA ASN A 289 37.79 28.15 2.15
C ASN A 289 38.09 27.28 3.38
N MET A 290 38.10 25.96 3.22
CA MET A 290 38.65 25.03 4.22
C MET A 290 40.17 24.81 4.04
N GLU A 291 40.73 25.18 2.87
CA GLU A 291 42.08 24.83 2.44
C GLU A 291 43.22 25.56 3.16
N TYR A 292 42.97 26.69 3.83
CA TYR A 292 44.02 27.40 4.59
C TYR A 292 44.27 26.82 5.98
N LYS A 293 43.66 25.68 6.32
CA LYS A 293 43.91 24.90 7.54
C LYS A 293 44.37 23.47 7.22
N ALA A 294 45.10 23.27 6.12
CA ALA A 294 45.77 22.01 5.85
C ALA A 294 46.79 21.72 6.97
N MET A 295 46.47 20.71 7.77
CA MET A 295 47.19 20.21 8.93
C MET A 295 48.60 19.75 8.55
N ASP A 296 49.59 20.04 9.38
CA ASP A 296 50.93 19.47 9.29
C ASP A 296 51.03 18.25 10.21
N ASP A 297 50.81 17.05 9.66
CA ASP A 297 50.88 15.75 10.35
C ASP A 297 52.29 15.39 10.87
N SER A 298 53.30 16.24 10.64
CA SER A 298 54.69 15.95 11.02
C SER A 298 54.97 16.02 12.53
N THR A 299 54.02 16.48 13.37
CA THR A 299 54.17 16.57 14.83
C THR A 299 53.71 15.32 15.60
N ILE A 300 53.28 14.25 14.92
CA ILE A 300 52.71 13.02 15.53
C ILE A 300 53.77 12.10 16.20
N LYS A 301 54.97 12.61 16.54
CA LYS A 301 55.99 11.84 17.28
C LYS A 301 56.55 12.60 18.47
N LYS A 302 55.82 12.61 19.58
CA LYS A 302 56.33 12.45 20.95
C LYS A 302 55.17 12.39 21.93
N GLY A 303 55.05 11.26 22.64
CA GLY A 303 54.11 11.12 23.73
C GLY A 303 54.40 12.15 24.82
N VAL A 304 53.40 12.98 25.14
CA VAL A 304 53.39 13.83 26.32
C VAL A 304 52.28 13.31 27.23
N THR A 305 52.67 13.02 28.46
CA THR A 305 51.82 12.59 29.55
C THR A 305 50.80 13.66 29.91
N LEU A 306 49.54 13.27 30.06
CA LEU A 306 48.43 14.10 30.53
C LEU A 306 48.70 14.58 31.97
N GLU A 307 49.13 15.85 32.11
CA GLU A 307 49.01 16.61 33.36
C GLU A 307 47.86 17.62 33.26
N ASP A 308 47.24 17.93 34.41
CA ASP A 308 45.98 18.65 34.61
C ASP A 308 45.97 20.05 33.92
N PRO A 309 44.94 20.43 33.11
CA PRO A 309 44.95 21.65 32.28
C PRO A 309 44.83 22.98 33.05
N ARG A 310 44.77 22.94 34.38
CA ARG A 310 44.42 24.12 35.19
C ARG A 310 45.58 25.03 35.55
N THR A 311 46.82 24.65 35.26
CA THR A 311 47.99 25.39 35.76
C THR A 311 48.86 26.09 34.72
N GLU A 312 48.77 25.76 33.42
CA GLU A 312 49.66 26.38 32.41
C GLU A 312 49.02 27.53 31.59
N ASP A 313 47.70 27.68 31.60
CA ASP A 313 47.02 28.50 30.58
C ASP A 313 46.58 29.92 31.03
N LEU A 314 47.01 30.37 32.22
CA LEU A 314 46.71 31.72 32.72
C LEU A 314 47.71 32.78 32.21
N SER A 315 48.85 32.37 31.66
CA SER A 315 49.87 33.26 31.07
C SER A 315 49.68 33.55 29.58
N GLN A 316 48.77 32.84 28.90
CA GLN A 316 48.47 33.12 27.49
C GLN A 316 47.70 34.44 27.32
N GLU A 317 48.10 35.19 26.30
CA GLU A 317 47.48 36.45 25.93
C GLU A 317 46.21 36.18 25.10
N VAL A 318 45.04 36.32 25.71
CA VAL A 318 43.76 36.18 25.04
C VAL A 318 43.30 37.57 24.60
N ARG A 319 43.42 37.88 23.30
CA ARG A 319 43.05 39.17 22.67
C ARG A 319 43.61 40.42 23.40
N GLY A 320 44.86 40.36 23.84
CA GLY A 320 45.52 41.49 24.51
C GLY A 320 45.40 41.48 26.05
N PHE A 321 44.76 40.45 26.63
CA PHE A 321 44.61 40.30 28.07
C PHE A 321 45.42 39.10 28.59
N ILE A 322 46.26 39.36 29.59
CA ILE A 322 46.99 38.33 30.35
C ILE A 322 46.23 38.11 31.66
N PHE A 323 45.43 37.05 31.70
CA PHE A 323 44.49 36.81 32.79
C PHE A 323 45.18 36.54 34.14
N SER A 324 46.35 35.90 34.15
CA SER A 324 47.19 35.76 35.35
C SER A 324 47.48 37.11 36.02
N LYS A 325 47.91 38.12 35.26
CA LYS A 325 48.18 39.47 35.80
C LYS A 325 46.92 40.21 36.25
N ILE A 326 45.77 39.92 35.64
CA ILE A 326 44.49 40.56 36.01
C ILE A 326 43.97 39.95 37.31
N LEU A 327 44.05 38.62 37.45
CA LEU A 327 43.75 37.89 38.68
C LEU A 327 44.67 38.30 39.84
N GLU A 328 45.97 38.49 39.59
CA GLU A 328 46.93 38.98 40.59
C GLU A 328 46.62 40.41 41.05
N ARG A 329 46.12 41.27 40.15
CA ARG A 329 45.82 42.68 40.46
C ARG A 329 44.45 42.89 41.08
N ARG A 330 43.49 42.00 40.80
CA ARG A 330 42.10 42.07 41.26
C ARG A 330 41.59 40.69 41.68
N PRO A 331 42.07 40.15 42.81
CA PRO A 331 41.68 38.82 43.29
C PRO A 331 40.20 38.74 43.69
N GLU A 332 39.60 39.88 44.05
CA GLU A 332 38.21 40.04 44.47
C GLU A 332 37.16 39.83 43.35
N LEU A 333 37.56 39.86 42.07
CA LEU A 333 36.67 39.71 40.90
C LEU A 333 36.89 38.37 40.16
N THR A 334 37.37 37.36 40.86
CA THR A 334 37.84 36.08 40.28
C THR A 334 36.80 35.39 39.40
N SER A 335 35.56 35.31 39.87
CA SER A 335 34.44 34.68 39.13
C SER A 335 34.05 35.46 37.87
N GLU A 336 34.09 36.79 37.94
CA GLU A 336 33.72 37.67 36.84
C GLU A 336 34.82 37.74 35.78
N ILE A 337 36.08 37.71 36.20
CA ILE A 337 37.26 37.61 35.33
C ILE A 337 37.28 36.25 34.60
N MET A 338 36.92 35.17 35.29
CA MET A 338 36.76 33.84 34.69
C MET A 338 35.60 33.84 33.68
N ALA A 339 34.43 34.39 34.03
CA ALA A 339 33.31 34.52 33.10
C ALA A 339 33.63 35.41 31.89
N PHE A 340 34.43 36.46 32.06
CA PHE A 340 34.89 37.33 30.98
C PHE A 340 35.92 36.65 30.06
N ARG A 341 36.83 35.84 30.64
CA ARG A 341 37.73 34.96 29.88
C ARG A 341 36.92 33.98 29.04
N ASP A 342 35.94 33.32 29.65
CA ASP A 342 35.07 32.35 28.97
C ASP A 342 34.24 33.03 27.87
N TYR A 343 33.76 34.25 28.10
CA TYR A 343 33.11 35.07 27.08
C TYR A 343 34.06 35.39 25.91
N LEU A 344 35.27 35.85 26.17
CA LEU A 344 36.25 36.17 25.12
C LEU A 344 36.64 34.93 24.31
N LEU A 345 36.79 33.77 24.97
CA LEU A 345 37.09 32.49 24.34
C LEU A 345 35.90 31.95 23.53
N SER A 346 34.66 32.19 23.98
CA SER A 346 33.44 31.82 23.24
C SER A 346 33.16 32.73 22.03
N SER A 347 33.64 33.99 22.06
CA SER A 347 33.44 34.96 20.98
C SER A 347 34.46 34.83 19.83
N THR A 348 35.45 33.95 19.97
CA THR A 348 36.46 33.67 18.96
C THR A 348 36.19 32.34 18.25
N VAL A 349 36.03 32.39 16.93
CA VAL A 349 36.34 31.23 16.06
C VAL A 349 37.85 31.03 16.19
N SER A 350 38.30 30.03 16.94
CA SER A 350 39.73 29.79 17.11
C SER A 350 40.36 29.35 15.79
N ASP A 351 41.49 29.98 15.44
CA ASP A 351 42.22 29.70 14.20
C ASP A 351 43.12 28.47 14.28
N THR A 352 43.31 27.87 15.46
CA THR A 352 44.06 26.63 15.66
C THR A 352 43.30 25.70 16.60
N LEU A 353 42.95 24.51 16.12
CA LEU A 353 42.41 23.40 16.91
C LEU A 353 43.41 22.26 16.75
N ASP A 354 43.91 21.72 17.86
CA ASP A 354 44.87 20.62 17.82
C ASP A 354 44.16 19.30 17.50
N VAL A 355 44.84 18.42 16.74
CA VAL A 355 44.25 17.19 16.18
C VAL A 355 43.73 16.24 17.28
N TRP A 356 44.36 16.18 18.45
CA TRP A 356 43.92 15.33 19.56
C TRP A 356 42.64 15.82 20.25
N GLU A 357 42.34 17.12 20.19
CA GLU A 357 41.10 17.69 20.75
C GLU A 357 39.86 17.30 19.95
N LEU A 358 40.04 16.87 18.69
CA LEU A 358 38.95 16.45 17.81
C LEU A 358 38.56 14.98 17.99
N LYS A 359 39.43 14.17 18.59
CA LYS A 359 39.27 12.71 18.71
C LYS A 359 38.03 12.30 19.49
N ASP A 360 37.85 12.91 20.66
CA ASP A 360 36.74 12.60 21.55
C ASP A 360 35.53 13.54 21.36
N LEU A 361 35.59 14.44 20.36
CA LEU A 361 34.59 15.50 20.16
C LEU A 361 33.17 14.97 19.95
N GLY A 362 33.04 13.85 19.23
CA GLY A 362 31.74 13.20 19.03
C GLY A 362 31.13 12.67 20.34
N HIS A 363 31.96 12.07 21.19
CA HIS A 363 31.54 11.57 22.52
C HIS A 363 31.19 12.72 23.46
N GLN A 364 31.99 13.79 23.48
CA GLN A 364 31.73 15.00 24.24
C GLN A 364 30.42 15.68 23.81
N THR A 365 30.16 15.70 22.50
CA THR A 365 28.91 16.23 21.94
C THR A 365 27.72 15.41 22.41
N ALA A 366 27.80 14.08 22.33
CA ALA A 366 26.72 13.21 22.80
C ALA A 366 26.42 13.44 24.30
N GLN A 367 27.46 13.51 25.13
CA GLN A 367 27.32 13.80 26.56
C GLN A 367 26.68 15.18 26.81
N ARG A 368 27.08 16.21 26.04
CA ARG A 368 26.53 17.57 26.19
C ARG A 368 25.04 17.64 25.86
N ILE A 369 24.59 16.85 24.87
CA ILE A 369 23.20 16.75 24.44
C ILE A 369 22.37 16.02 25.49
N VAL A 370 22.81 14.85 25.93
CA VAL A 370 22.05 14.01 26.90
C VAL A 370 21.91 14.69 28.25
N HIS A 371 22.92 15.45 28.70
CA HIS A 371 22.86 16.20 29.97
C HIS A 371 22.12 17.54 29.88
N ALA A 372 21.65 17.96 28.70
CA ALA A 372 20.87 19.18 28.58
C ALA A 372 19.45 19.00 29.12
N SER A 373 18.83 20.10 29.59
CA SER A 373 17.43 20.08 30.04
C SER A 373 16.44 19.84 28.88
N ASP A 374 16.76 20.35 27.69
CA ASP A 374 16.07 20.04 26.44
C ASP A 374 17.11 19.49 25.44
N PRO A 375 17.26 18.16 25.35
CA PRO A 375 18.25 17.52 24.48
C PRO A 375 18.03 17.83 22.99
N LEU A 376 16.78 17.91 22.52
CA LEU A 376 16.49 18.17 21.10
C LEU A 376 16.85 19.61 20.71
N GLN A 377 16.57 20.57 21.57
CA GLN A 377 17.01 21.95 21.37
C GLN A 377 18.53 22.06 21.41
N ALA A 378 19.19 21.45 22.39
CA ALA A 378 20.64 21.46 22.50
C ALA A 378 21.32 20.85 21.26
N MET A 379 20.80 19.72 20.78
CA MET A 379 21.27 19.07 19.55
C MET A 379 21.11 19.99 18.33
N GLN A 380 19.97 20.65 18.17
CA GLN A 380 19.76 21.60 17.08
C GLN A 380 20.72 22.80 17.15
N GLU A 381 20.90 23.39 18.33
CA GLU A 381 21.79 24.55 18.52
C GLU A 381 23.25 24.23 18.23
N ILE A 382 23.72 23.06 18.70
CA ILE A 382 25.06 22.55 18.42
C ILE A 382 25.23 22.31 16.91
N ASN A 383 24.26 21.66 16.27
CA ASN A 383 24.34 21.30 14.87
C ASN A 383 24.30 22.52 13.93
N GLN A 384 23.51 23.54 14.25
CA GLN A 384 23.41 24.75 13.44
C GLN A 384 24.61 25.69 13.58
N ASN A 385 25.29 25.66 14.73
CA ASN A 385 26.39 26.56 15.06
C ASN A 385 27.71 25.82 15.35
N PHE A 386 27.86 24.59 14.83
CA PHE A 386 28.97 23.72 15.21
C PHE A 386 30.36 24.39 15.13
N PRO A 387 30.73 25.09 14.04
CA PRO A 387 32.06 25.72 13.94
C PRO A 387 32.37 26.76 15.02
N SER A 388 31.37 27.41 15.62
CA SER A 388 31.60 28.36 16.73
C SER A 388 31.62 27.70 18.10
N ILE A 389 31.03 26.51 18.24
CA ILE A 389 30.86 25.81 19.53
C ILE A 389 31.98 24.76 19.76
N VAL A 390 32.67 24.31 18.71
CA VAL A 390 33.72 23.27 18.78
C VAL A 390 34.77 23.51 19.88
N SER A 391 35.28 24.74 20.01
CA SER A 391 36.31 25.07 21.02
C SER A 391 35.81 24.97 22.46
N SER A 392 34.51 25.16 22.69
CA SER A 392 33.88 24.95 23.98
C SER A 392 33.60 23.48 24.26
N LEU A 393 33.31 22.68 23.22
CA LEU A 393 33.03 21.26 23.35
C LEU A 393 34.29 20.45 23.63
N SER A 394 35.42 20.78 22.97
CA SER A 394 36.69 20.05 23.15
C SER A 394 37.21 20.08 24.59
N ARG A 395 36.90 21.15 25.33
CA ARG A 395 37.31 21.36 26.73
C ARG A 395 36.46 20.63 27.75
N MET A 396 35.35 20.01 27.33
CA MET A 396 34.45 19.29 28.23
C MET A 396 35.05 17.95 28.64
N LYS A 397 35.05 17.67 29.95
CA LYS A 397 35.52 16.38 30.47
C LYS A 397 34.53 15.26 30.11
N LEU A 398 35.04 14.22 29.46
CA LEU A 398 34.27 13.03 29.11
C LEU A 398 34.09 12.11 30.33
N ASN A 399 32.89 11.57 30.50
CA ASN A 399 32.57 10.54 31.47
C ASN A 399 32.82 9.15 30.88
N ASP A 400 33.52 8.29 31.61
CA ASP A 400 33.87 6.93 31.14
C ASP A 400 32.61 6.07 30.88
N SER A 401 31.55 6.22 31.69
CA SER A 401 30.28 5.49 31.48
C SER A 401 29.63 5.75 30.12
N VAL A 402 29.66 7.00 29.64
CA VAL A 402 29.10 7.37 28.31
C VAL A 402 29.93 6.72 27.21
N LYS A 403 31.26 6.74 27.36
CA LYS A 403 32.20 6.14 26.41
C LYS A 403 32.04 4.62 26.32
N ASP A 404 31.90 3.96 27.47
CA ASP A 404 31.74 2.51 27.55
C ASP A 404 30.40 2.06 26.93
N GLU A 405 29.32 2.81 27.17
CA GLU A 405 28.00 2.55 26.57
C GLU A 405 28.02 2.70 25.04
N ILE A 406 28.58 3.81 24.54
CA ILE A 406 28.73 4.04 23.09
C ILE A 406 29.59 2.93 22.47
N SER A 407 30.70 2.58 23.11
CA SER A 407 31.59 1.50 22.63
C SER A 407 30.92 0.13 22.63
N ALA A 408 30.02 -0.14 23.57
CA ALA A 408 29.23 -1.37 23.60
C ALA A 408 28.21 -1.41 22.44
N ASN A 409 27.48 -0.31 22.23
CA ASN A 409 26.53 -0.17 21.13
C ASN A 409 27.22 -0.27 19.75
N GLN A 410 28.44 0.26 19.64
CA GLN A 410 29.25 0.21 18.40
C GLN A 410 29.72 -1.19 17.99
N ARG A 411 29.58 -2.20 18.87
CA ARG A 411 29.80 -3.60 18.50
C ARG A 411 28.69 -4.15 17.61
N MET A 412 27.49 -3.57 17.72
CA MET A 412 26.31 -3.98 16.94
C MET A 412 26.11 -3.09 15.71
N ILE A 413 26.37 -1.79 15.84
CA ILE A 413 26.17 -0.80 14.75
C ILE A 413 27.50 -0.10 14.47
N PRO A 414 27.98 -0.06 13.21
CA PRO A 414 29.22 0.64 12.88
C PRO A 414 29.20 2.11 13.36
N PRO A 415 30.32 2.65 13.84
CA PRO A 415 30.39 4.04 14.28
C PRO A 415 29.98 4.97 13.14
N GLY A 416 29.17 5.99 13.43
CA GLY A 416 28.69 6.96 12.44
C GLY A 416 27.55 6.50 11.53
N LYS A 417 27.22 5.21 11.53
CA LYS A 417 26.07 4.72 10.76
C LYS A 417 24.80 5.30 11.37
N SER A 418 23.96 5.83 10.49
CA SER A 418 22.67 6.41 10.86
C SER A 418 21.53 5.50 10.38
N LEU A 419 20.56 5.24 11.25
CA LEU A 419 19.35 4.45 11.02
C LEU A 419 18.17 5.14 11.70
N MET A 420 16.99 5.11 11.08
CA MET A 420 15.77 5.65 11.65
C MET A 420 14.62 4.70 11.34
N ALA A 421 13.76 4.46 12.31
CA ALA A 421 12.54 3.71 12.15
C ALA A 421 11.34 4.48 12.70
N LEU A 422 10.22 4.34 12.00
CA LEU A 422 8.92 4.85 12.42
C LEU A 422 8.02 3.65 12.71
N ASN A 423 7.58 3.48 13.96
CA ASN A 423 6.79 2.33 14.40
C ASN A 423 7.39 1.00 13.91
N GLY A 424 8.69 0.78 14.15
CA GLY A 424 9.41 -0.47 13.82
C GLY A 424 9.90 -0.61 12.38
N ALA A 425 9.37 0.15 11.42
CA ALA A 425 9.78 0.06 10.02
C ALA A 425 10.95 1.00 9.71
N LEU A 426 12.00 0.48 9.07
CA LEU A 426 13.19 1.25 8.71
C LEU A 426 12.92 2.22 7.56
N LEU A 427 13.41 3.45 7.72
CA LEU A 427 13.34 4.51 6.74
C LEU A 427 14.74 4.82 6.19
N ASN A 428 14.85 5.05 4.88
CA ASN A 428 16.09 5.51 4.28
C ASN A 428 16.30 7.01 4.57
N ILE A 429 17.21 7.34 5.49
CA ILE A 429 17.46 8.72 5.95
C ILE A 429 17.85 9.66 4.80
N GLU A 430 18.44 9.14 3.73
CA GLU A 430 18.85 9.93 2.57
C GLU A 430 17.65 10.52 1.83
N ASP A 431 16.61 9.70 1.65
CA ASP A 431 15.39 10.03 0.90
C ASP A 431 14.31 10.68 1.78
N ILE A 432 14.49 10.72 3.11
CA ILE A 432 13.48 11.29 4.03
C ILE A 432 13.41 12.81 3.87
N ASP A 433 12.28 13.29 3.36
CA ASP A 433 11.89 14.70 3.39
C ASP A 433 10.81 14.97 4.43
N LEU A 434 10.66 16.24 4.83
CA LEU A 434 9.65 16.64 5.82
C LEU A 434 8.23 16.28 5.35
N TYR A 435 7.92 16.48 4.07
CA TYR A 435 6.62 16.16 3.50
C TYR A 435 6.34 14.66 3.50
N LEU A 436 7.33 13.85 3.08
CA LEU A 436 7.24 12.38 3.12
C LEU A 436 7.02 11.89 4.56
N LEU A 437 7.77 12.43 5.52
CA LEU A 437 7.65 12.04 6.92
C LEU A 437 6.29 12.45 7.51
N VAL A 438 5.79 13.63 7.17
CA VAL A 438 4.43 14.07 7.55
C VAL A 438 3.39 13.11 6.98
N ASP A 439 3.52 12.70 5.72
CA ASP A 439 2.59 11.79 5.07
C ASP A 439 2.63 10.36 5.68
N LEU A 440 3.82 9.87 6.04
CA LEU A 440 3.95 8.59 6.75
C LEU A 440 3.35 8.64 8.17
N VAL A 441 3.55 9.74 8.88
CA VAL A 441 2.96 9.93 10.21
C VAL A 441 1.45 10.12 10.13
N HIS A 442 0.98 10.83 9.10
CA HIS A 442 -0.43 11.02 8.78
C HIS A 442 -1.16 9.68 8.63
N GLN A 443 -0.64 8.80 7.77
CA GLN A 443 -1.21 7.46 7.54
C GLN A 443 -1.31 6.67 8.85
N ASP A 444 -0.25 6.65 9.66
CA ASP A 444 -0.24 5.93 10.94
C ASP A 444 -1.20 6.51 11.98
N LEU A 445 -1.33 7.84 12.05
CA LEU A 445 -2.28 8.49 12.96
C LEU A 445 -3.72 8.23 12.53
N SER A 446 -4.01 8.24 11.22
CA SER A 446 -5.32 7.90 10.67
C SER A 446 -5.70 6.45 11.02
N LEU A 447 -4.76 5.51 10.89
CA LEU A 447 -4.96 4.12 11.31
C LEU A 447 -5.17 3.98 12.81
N ALA A 448 -4.41 4.71 13.63
CA ALA A 448 -4.60 4.72 15.08
C ALA A 448 -5.98 5.26 15.49
N ASP A 449 -6.47 6.29 14.80
CA ASP A 449 -7.81 6.84 15.01
C ASP A 449 -8.90 5.81 14.68
N GLN A 450 -8.75 5.09 13.55
CA GLN A 450 -9.66 4.00 13.17
C GLN A 450 -9.67 2.88 14.21
N PHE A 451 -8.51 2.49 14.75
CA PHE A 451 -8.43 1.46 15.78
C PHE A 451 -9.05 1.90 17.11
N SER A 452 -8.87 3.18 17.47
CA SER A 452 -9.52 3.77 18.64
C SER A 452 -11.06 3.76 18.51
N LYS A 453 -11.58 4.09 17.31
CA LYS A 453 -13.03 3.99 17.00
C LYS A 453 -13.56 2.56 17.07
N LEU A 454 -12.73 1.56 16.80
CA LEU A 454 -13.04 0.13 17.01
C LEU A 454 -12.90 -0.33 18.48
N LYS A 455 -12.68 0.61 19.41
CA LYS A 455 -12.47 0.38 20.84
C LYS A 455 -11.23 -0.47 21.17
N ILE A 456 -10.24 -0.49 20.27
CA ILE A 456 -8.96 -1.16 20.52
C ILE A 456 -8.12 -0.26 21.44
N PRO A 457 -7.58 -0.79 22.55
CA PRO A 457 -6.72 0.00 23.43
C PRO A 457 -5.48 0.57 22.72
N HIS A 458 -5.06 1.78 23.07
CA HIS A 458 -3.90 2.45 22.46
C HIS A 458 -2.60 1.63 22.53
N SER A 459 -2.38 0.86 23.60
CA SER A 459 -1.21 0.00 23.74
C SER A 459 -1.20 -1.14 22.71
N THR A 460 -2.35 -1.76 22.45
CA THR A 460 -2.50 -2.76 21.39
C THR A 460 -2.42 -2.11 20.01
N ALA A 461 -3.04 -0.94 19.82
CA ALA A 461 -2.93 -0.20 18.56
C ALA A 461 -1.46 0.10 18.22
N ARG A 462 -0.64 0.51 19.19
CA ARG A 462 0.81 0.69 19.00
C ARG A 462 1.50 -0.63 18.62
N LYS A 463 1.17 -1.75 19.27
CA LYS A 463 1.70 -3.08 18.90
C LYS A 463 1.33 -3.44 17.46
N LEU A 464 0.07 -3.25 17.05
CA LEU A 464 -0.41 -3.47 15.68
C LEU A 464 0.33 -2.58 14.68
N LEU A 465 0.51 -1.29 14.98
CA LEU A 465 1.24 -0.37 14.11
C LEU A 465 2.73 -0.71 14.02
N SER A 466 3.29 -1.34 15.05
CA SER A 466 4.69 -1.80 15.07
C SER A 466 4.93 -3.12 14.34
N THR A 467 3.87 -3.83 13.93
CA THR A 467 4.06 -5.04 13.14
C THR A 467 4.55 -4.68 11.75
N VAL A 468 5.51 -5.47 11.29
CA VAL A 468 6.12 -5.33 9.98
C VAL A 468 5.51 -6.41 9.11
N PRO A 469 5.08 -6.09 7.88
CA PRO A 469 4.60 -7.11 6.96
C PRO A 469 5.71 -8.16 6.78
N PRO A 470 5.38 -9.46 6.78
CA PRO A 470 6.41 -10.46 6.49
C PRO A 470 7.00 -10.18 5.12
N PRO A 471 8.30 -10.48 4.91
CA PRO A 471 8.90 -10.34 3.60
C PRO A 471 8.05 -11.10 2.59
N GLU A 472 7.72 -10.46 1.46
CA GLU A 472 7.03 -11.09 0.35
C GLU A 472 7.88 -12.24 -0.18
N SER A 473 7.75 -13.43 0.41
CA SER A 473 8.34 -14.64 -0.16
C SER A 473 7.48 -15.00 -1.36
N ASN A 474 7.84 -14.46 -2.52
CA ASN A 474 7.17 -14.61 -3.83
C ASN A 474 7.17 -16.04 -4.38
N MET A 475 7.14 -17.06 -3.53
CA MET A 475 7.40 -18.44 -3.90
C MET A 475 6.40 -19.37 -3.20
N LEU A 476 5.13 -19.17 -3.56
CA LEU A 476 4.07 -20.14 -3.28
C LEU A 476 4.39 -21.45 -4.02
N ARG A 477 4.41 -22.55 -3.27
CA ARG A 477 4.59 -23.89 -3.85
C ARG A 477 3.22 -24.50 -4.12
N VAL A 478 3.08 -25.17 -5.25
CA VAL A 478 1.89 -25.93 -5.61
C VAL A 478 2.11 -27.39 -5.24
N ASP A 479 1.19 -27.96 -4.46
CA ASP A 479 1.19 -29.38 -4.15
C ASP A 479 0.64 -30.16 -5.35
N PHE A 480 1.55 -30.71 -6.14
CA PHE A 480 1.24 -31.51 -7.33
C PHE A 480 1.27 -33.03 -7.06
N ARG A 481 1.41 -33.48 -5.81
CA ARG A 481 1.57 -34.92 -5.52
C ARG A 481 0.32 -35.69 -5.91
N SER A 482 0.44 -36.51 -6.95
CA SER A 482 -0.64 -37.41 -7.38
C SER A 482 -0.08 -38.57 -8.20
N ASN A 483 -0.94 -39.56 -8.45
CA ASN A 483 -0.61 -40.68 -9.33
C ASN A 483 -0.51 -40.28 -10.82
N HIS A 484 -0.96 -39.07 -11.17
CA HIS A 484 -0.94 -38.53 -12.53
C HIS A 484 0.40 -37.89 -12.91
N VAL A 485 1.35 -37.82 -11.96
CA VAL A 485 2.72 -37.36 -12.24
C VAL A 485 3.55 -38.53 -12.75
N HIS A 486 4.03 -38.41 -13.99
CA HIS A 486 4.85 -39.43 -14.64
C HIS A 486 6.33 -39.06 -14.56
N TYR A 487 7.08 -39.68 -13.64
CA TYR A 487 8.52 -39.44 -13.49
C TYR A 487 9.35 -40.23 -14.52
N LEU A 488 10.30 -39.55 -15.18
CA LEU A 488 11.22 -40.14 -16.16
C LEU A 488 12.36 -40.91 -15.48
N ASN A 489 12.92 -40.36 -14.40
CA ASN A 489 14.08 -40.90 -13.69
C ASN A 489 13.87 -40.92 -12.16
N ASN A 490 14.74 -41.65 -11.46
CA ASN A 490 14.87 -41.66 -10.01
C ASN A 490 16.36 -41.68 -9.60
N LEU A 491 16.86 -40.56 -9.05
CA LEU A 491 18.28 -40.42 -8.70
C LEU A 491 18.73 -41.40 -7.60
N GLU A 492 17.81 -41.89 -6.78
CA GLU A 492 18.12 -42.80 -5.67
C GLU A 492 18.21 -44.26 -6.12
N GLU A 493 17.44 -44.66 -7.13
CA GLU A 493 17.23 -46.05 -7.52
C GLU A 493 17.93 -46.45 -8.83
N ASP A 494 17.97 -45.55 -9.82
CA ASP A 494 18.38 -45.92 -11.17
C ASP A 494 19.87 -46.31 -11.25
N ALA A 495 20.16 -47.29 -12.12
CA ALA A 495 21.52 -47.81 -12.33
C ALA A 495 22.50 -46.74 -12.85
N MET A 496 22.00 -45.76 -13.61
CA MET A 496 22.77 -44.63 -14.16
C MET A 496 23.47 -43.82 -13.08
N TYR A 497 22.81 -43.58 -11.95
CA TYR A 497 23.31 -42.71 -10.86
C TYR A 497 24.08 -43.47 -9.77
N LYS A 498 24.34 -44.78 -9.96
CA LYS A 498 25.03 -45.61 -8.96
C LYS A 498 26.45 -45.12 -8.62
N ARG A 499 27.10 -44.40 -9.55
CA ARG A 499 28.44 -43.80 -9.34
C ARG A 499 28.42 -42.58 -8.41
N TRP A 500 27.26 -41.95 -8.22
CA TRP A 500 27.12 -40.76 -7.39
C TRP A 500 27.14 -41.14 -5.92
N ARG A 501 27.72 -40.26 -5.09
CA ARG A 501 27.80 -40.48 -3.65
C ARG A 501 26.45 -40.19 -2.99
N ASN A 502 26.12 -40.93 -1.94
CA ASN A 502 24.88 -40.77 -1.17
C ASN A 502 25.04 -39.87 0.07
N ASN A 503 26.19 -39.24 0.25
CA ASN A 503 26.47 -38.38 1.40
C ASN A 503 25.90 -36.97 1.18
N LEU A 504 24.85 -36.62 1.92
CA LEU A 504 24.21 -35.30 1.85
C LEU A 504 25.12 -34.15 2.29
N ASN A 505 26.09 -34.40 3.18
CA ASN A 505 26.99 -33.36 3.67
C ASN A 505 27.89 -32.75 2.57
N GLU A 506 27.99 -33.41 1.40
CA GLU A 506 28.70 -32.86 0.25
C GLU A 506 28.03 -31.60 -0.32
N ILE A 507 26.75 -31.38 -0.02
CA ILE A 507 26.05 -30.15 -0.42
C ILE A 507 26.62 -28.91 0.29
N LEU A 508 27.21 -29.06 1.47
CA LEU A 508 27.74 -27.98 2.31
C LEU A 508 29.17 -27.56 1.94
N MET A 509 29.89 -28.35 1.14
CA MET A 509 31.28 -28.02 0.77
C MET A 509 31.31 -26.83 -0.19
N PRO A 510 32.16 -25.80 -0.02
CA PRO A 510 32.20 -24.67 -0.95
C PRO A 510 32.59 -25.13 -2.37
N VAL A 511 31.88 -24.62 -3.38
CA VAL A 511 32.18 -24.81 -4.82
C VAL A 511 32.12 -23.46 -5.53
N PHE A 512 32.71 -23.39 -6.73
CA PHE A 512 32.57 -22.19 -7.56
C PHE A 512 31.09 -21.97 -7.92
N PRO A 513 30.58 -20.72 -7.86
CA PRO A 513 29.23 -20.40 -8.29
C PRO A 513 28.94 -20.94 -9.70
N GLY A 514 27.79 -21.60 -9.89
CA GLY A 514 27.38 -22.21 -11.16
C GLY A 514 27.81 -23.67 -11.35
N GLN A 515 28.64 -24.25 -10.46
CA GLN A 515 29.01 -25.66 -10.55
C GLN A 515 27.94 -26.58 -9.94
N LEU A 516 27.43 -27.54 -10.73
CA LEU A 516 26.43 -28.52 -10.31
C LEU A 516 27.00 -29.56 -9.33
N ARG A 517 26.17 -30.01 -8.39
CA ARG A 517 26.52 -31.08 -7.43
C ARG A 517 25.79 -32.38 -7.77
N TYR A 518 26.56 -33.44 -7.97
CA TYR A 518 26.04 -34.76 -8.31
C TYR A 518 25.91 -35.62 -7.04
N ILE A 519 24.74 -35.55 -6.40
CA ILE A 519 24.41 -36.30 -5.18
C ILE A 519 23.32 -37.32 -5.52
N ARG A 520 23.49 -38.56 -5.05
CA ARG A 520 22.52 -39.64 -5.23
C ARG A 520 21.32 -39.50 -4.26
N LYS A 521 20.58 -38.40 -4.39
CA LYS A 521 19.38 -38.06 -3.60
C LYS A 521 18.45 -37.19 -4.46
N ASN A 522 17.14 -37.41 -4.35
CA ASN A 522 16.15 -36.56 -5.03
C ASN A 522 15.99 -35.22 -4.29
N LEU A 523 16.82 -34.24 -4.65
CA LEU A 523 16.80 -32.89 -4.06
C LEU A 523 15.94 -31.90 -4.86
N PHE A 524 15.96 -32.03 -6.18
CA PHE A 524 15.28 -31.14 -7.11
C PHE A 524 14.33 -31.94 -7.98
N TYR A 525 13.07 -31.50 -8.03
CA TYR A 525 12.00 -32.06 -8.84
C TYR A 525 11.60 -31.02 -9.89
N ALA A 526 11.78 -31.36 -11.17
CA ALA A 526 11.39 -30.56 -12.30
C ALA A 526 10.20 -31.21 -13.01
N ILE A 527 9.02 -30.62 -12.90
CA ILE A 527 7.78 -31.21 -13.42
C ILE A 527 7.13 -30.29 -14.42
N SER A 528 7.02 -30.74 -15.66
CA SER A 528 6.35 -29.99 -16.71
C SER A 528 4.88 -30.38 -16.79
N VAL A 529 4.00 -29.39 -16.68
CA VAL A 529 2.55 -29.51 -16.85
C VAL A 529 2.22 -29.01 -18.24
N ILE A 530 1.89 -29.94 -19.15
CA ILE A 530 1.81 -29.65 -20.58
C ILE A 530 0.56 -30.24 -21.22
N ASP A 531 0.09 -29.55 -22.26
CA ASP A 531 -0.84 -30.12 -23.24
C ASP A 531 -0.02 -30.73 -24.39
N PRO A 532 -0.07 -32.05 -24.61
CA PRO A 532 0.76 -32.71 -25.61
C PRO A 532 0.41 -32.35 -27.07
N ALA A 533 -0.73 -31.70 -27.32
CA ALA A 533 -1.07 -31.21 -28.66
C ALA A 533 -0.53 -29.80 -28.95
N THR A 534 0.05 -29.11 -27.95
CA THR A 534 0.59 -27.76 -28.11
C THR A 534 2.08 -27.79 -28.46
N VAL A 535 2.53 -26.87 -29.30
CA VAL A 535 3.94 -26.74 -29.72
C VAL A 535 4.86 -26.60 -28.51
N CYS A 536 4.53 -25.66 -27.63
CA CYS A 536 5.28 -25.42 -26.40
C CYS A 536 5.34 -26.66 -25.47
N GLY A 537 4.27 -27.47 -25.42
CA GLY A 537 4.26 -28.72 -24.67
C GLY A 537 5.25 -29.75 -25.23
N LEU A 538 5.30 -29.89 -26.56
CA LEU A 538 6.23 -30.78 -27.24
C LEU A 538 7.70 -30.33 -27.10
N GLU A 539 7.97 -29.03 -27.24
CA GLU A 539 9.32 -28.47 -27.01
C GLU A 539 9.82 -28.69 -25.58
N SER A 540 8.91 -28.57 -24.59
CA SER A 540 9.23 -28.85 -23.18
C SER A 540 9.66 -30.30 -22.95
N ILE A 541 9.10 -31.26 -23.71
CA ILE A 541 9.51 -32.67 -23.64
C ILE A 541 10.92 -32.88 -24.19
N ASP A 542 11.24 -32.24 -25.31
CA ASP A 542 12.58 -32.34 -25.89
C ASP A 542 13.63 -31.69 -24.97
N MET A 543 13.29 -30.56 -24.34
CA MET A 543 14.13 -29.95 -23.30
C MET A 543 14.38 -30.91 -22.13
N ILE A 544 13.34 -31.53 -21.56
CA ILE A 544 13.48 -32.50 -20.46
C ILE A 544 14.34 -33.69 -20.91
N THR A 545 14.12 -34.20 -22.12
CA THR A 545 14.86 -35.36 -22.65
C THR A 545 16.34 -35.04 -22.82
N SER A 546 16.66 -33.85 -23.36
CA SER A 546 18.04 -33.35 -23.48
C SER A 546 18.73 -33.22 -22.11
N LEU A 547 18.06 -32.64 -21.12
CA LEU A 547 18.62 -32.49 -19.77
C LEU A 547 18.83 -33.85 -19.07
N TYR A 548 17.93 -34.80 -19.30
CA TYR A 548 18.07 -36.17 -18.80
C TYR A 548 19.28 -36.88 -19.43
N GLU A 549 19.45 -36.79 -20.75
CA GLU A 549 20.61 -37.37 -21.46
C GLU A 549 21.96 -36.77 -21.00
N ASN A 550 21.96 -35.49 -20.63
CA ASN A 550 23.10 -34.78 -20.07
C ASN A 550 23.39 -35.08 -18.58
N ASN A 551 22.63 -35.98 -17.93
CA ASN A 551 22.78 -36.38 -16.53
C ASN A 551 22.66 -35.21 -15.53
N PHE A 552 21.74 -34.27 -15.75
CA PHE A 552 21.45 -33.23 -14.76
C PHE A 552 20.99 -33.82 -13.41
N PRO A 553 21.40 -33.26 -12.26
CA PRO A 553 21.11 -33.79 -10.92
C PRO A 553 19.68 -33.42 -10.46
N MET A 554 18.69 -33.73 -11.30
CA MET A 554 17.28 -33.39 -11.06
C MET A 554 16.39 -34.58 -11.43
N ARG A 555 15.24 -34.67 -10.77
CA ARG A 555 14.21 -35.64 -11.09
C ARG A 555 13.19 -35.00 -12.02
N PHE A 556 13.07 -35.53 -13.23
CA PHE A 556 12.17 -35.02 -14.26
C PHE A 556 10.83 -35.75 -14.21
N GLY A 557 9.74 -35.01 -14.38
CA GLY A 557 8.40 -35.57 -14.49
C GLY A 557 7.49 -34.75 -15.40
N VAL A 558 6.40 -35.37 -15.84
CA VAL A 558 5.40 -34.74 -16.72
C VAL A 558 4.00 -35.02 -16.21
N VAL A 559 3.14 -34.01 -16.30
CA VAL A 559 1.68 -34.12 -16.12
C VAL A 559 1.03 -33.68 -17.44
N LEU A 560 0.27 -34.59 -18.05
CA LEU A 560 -0.37 -34.35 -19.34
C LEU A 560 -1.86 -34.01 -19.14
N TYR A 561 -2.36 -33.02 -19.86
CA TYR A 561 -3.78 -32.64 -19.84
C TYR A 561 -4.28 -32.21 -21.22
N SER A 562 -5.61 -32.20 -21.43
CA SER A 562 -6.25 -31.61 -22.62
C SER A 562 -6.79 -30.22 -22.29
N SER A 563 -6.30 -29.19 -23.00
CA SER A 563 -6.82 -27.83 -22.85
C SER A 563 -8.25 -27.67 -23.34
N LYS A 564 -8.65 -28.40 -24.40
CA LYS A 564 -10.03 -28.33 -24.92
C LYS A 564 -11.03 -28.96 -23.95
N PHE A 565 -10.69 -30.08 -23.34
CA PHE A 565 -11.52 -30.71 -22.31
C PHE A 565 -11.75 -29.76 -21.12
N ILE A 566 -10.72 -29.06 -20.68
CA ILE A 566 -10.84 -28.07 -19.59
C ILE A 566 -11.73 -26.90 -20.01
N LYS A 567 -11.56 -26.34 -21.22
CA LYS A 567 -12.42 -25.26 -21.74
C LYS A 567 -13.90 -25.67 -21.82
N GLN A 568 -14.17 -26.93 -22.15
CA GLN A 568 -15.53 -27.46 -22.16
C GLN A 568 -16.12 -27.50 -20.75
N ILE A 569 -15.38 -28.01 -19.75
CA ILE A 569 -15.82 -27.98 -18.34
C ILE A 569 -16.10 -26.56 -17.85
N GLU A 570 -15.23 -25.61 -18.22
CA GLU A 570 -15.39 -24.21 -17.83
C GLU A 570 -16.68 -23.57 -18.38
N THR A 571 -17.11 -23.98 -19.57
CA THR A 571 -18.27 -23.44 -20.29
C THR A 571 -19.59 -24.18 -20.01
N SER A 572 -19.58 -25.51 -19.89
CA SER A 572 -20.78 -26.31 -19.64
C SER A 572 -21.21 -26.30 -18.17
N GLY A 573 -20.29 -26.18 -17.21
CA GLY A 573 -20.62 -26.15 -15.77
C GLY A 573 -21.18 -27.45 -15.19
N ASP A 574 -21.52 -28.43 -16.03
CA ASP A 574 -22.04 -29.74 -15.66
C ASP A 574 -21.12 -30.87 -16.14
N GLU A 575 -21.07 -31.93 -15.33
CA GLU A 575 -20.50 -33.27 -15.61
C GLU A 575 -21.38 -34.10 -16.56
N ASP A 576 -22.31 -33.48 -17.31
CA ASP A 576 -23.26 -34.22 -18.13
C ASP A 576 -22.60 -34.78 -19.40
N ASP A 577 -22.73 -36.10 -19.54
CA ASP A 577 -22.26 -37.07 -20.55
C ASP A 577 -22.64 -36.77 -22.03
N SER A 578 -22.84 -35.51 -22.39
CA SER A 578 -23.08 -35.10 -23.78
C SER A 578 -21.81 -35.29 -24.61
N LYS A 579 -21.78 -36.39 -25.38
CA LYS A 579 -20.80 -36.78 -26.42
C LYS A 579 -19.62 -35.81 -26.58
N ILE A 580 -18.65 -35.95 -25.69
CA ILE A 580 -17.36 -35.25 -25.77
C ILE A 580 -16.70 -35.69 -27.09
N GLU A 581 -16.55 -34.77 -28.04
CA GLU A 581 -15.73 -35.01 -29.24
C GLU A 581 -14.31 -35.35 -28.79
N GLU A 582 -13.76 -36.47 -29.27
CA GLU A 582 -12.44 -36.94 -28.85
C GLU A 582 -11.35 -35.96 -29.33
N ASP A 583 -10.65 -35.36 -28.38
CA ASP A 583 -9.56 -34.43 -28.65
C ASP A 583 -8.22 -35.17 -28.86
N ILE A 584 -7.36 -34.63 -29.74
CA ILE A 584 -6.04 -35.19 -30.07
C ILE A 584 -5.19 -35.33 -28.80
N SER A 585 -5.24 -34.35 -27.89
CA SER A 585 -4.52 -34.40 -26.60
C SER A 585 -4.97 -35.59 -25.75
N SER A 586 -6.28 -35.87 -25.69
CA SER A 586 -6.81 -37.00 -24.93
C SER A 586 -6.37 -38.33 -25.53
N LEU A 587 -6.29 -38.42 -26.85
CA LEU A 587 -5.77 -39.59 -27.55
C LEU A 587 -4.28 -39.82 -27.26
N ILE A 588 -3.45 -38.78 -27.30
CA ILE A 588 -2.02 -38.87 -26.96
C ILE A 588 -1.82 -39.35 -25.52
N ILE A 589 -2.60 -38.83 -24.57
CA ILE A 589 -2.51 -39.23 -23.15
C ILE A 589 -2.84 -40.71 -22.99
N ARG A 590 -3.90 -41.20 -23.64
CA ARG A 590 -4.29 -42.61 -23.63
C ARG A 590 -3.17 -43.51 -24.17
N LEU A 591 -2.63 -43.15 -25.35
CA LEU A 591 -1.54 -43.91 -25.97
C LEU A 591 -0.28 -43.89 -25.10
N PHE A 592 0.03 -42.76 -24.47
CA PHE A 592 1.16 -42.64 -23.55
C PHE A 592 1.03 -43.56 -22.33
N ILE A 593 -0.15 -43.59 -21.69
CA ILE A 593 -0.41 -44.47 -20.54
C ILE A 593 -0.29 -45.94 -20.96
N TYR A 594 -0.85 -46.32 -22.11
CA TYR A 594 -0.74 -47.68 -22.65
C TYR A 594 0.72 -48.10 -22.91
N ILE A 595 1.54 -47.22 -23.51
CA ILE A 595 2.96 -47.49 -23.77
C ILE A 595 3.72 -47.60 -22.45
N LYS A 596 3.42 -46.74 -21.46
CA LYS A 596 4.04 -46.78 -20.14
C LYS A 596 3.82 -48.14 -19.46
N GLU A 597 2.60 -48.66 -19.47
CA GLU A 597 2.25 -49.92 -18.79
C GLU A 597 2.85 -51.15 -19.49
N ASN A 598 2.88 -51.17 -20.83
CA ASN A 598 3.32 -52.35 -21.60
C ASN A 598 4.79 -52.35 -22.01
N HIS A 599 5.36 -51.18 -22.29
CA HIS A 599 6.71 -51.04 -22.87
C HIS A 599 7.69 -50.29 -21.97
N GLY A 600 7.20 -49.62 -20.92
CA GLY A 600 8.00 -48.89 -19.93
C GLY A 600 8.02 -47.37 -20.16
N ILE A 601 8.50 -46.64 -19.15
CA ILE A 601 8.42 -45.18 -19.11
C ILE A 601 9.35 -44.49 -20.13
N GLN A 602 10.56 -45.01 -20.34
CA GLN A 602 11.54 -44.42 -21.27
C GLN A 602 11.02 -44.43 -22.71
N THR A 603 10.37 -45.52 -23.13
CA THR A 603 9.73 -45.61 -24.45
C THR A 603 8.51 -44.70 -24.57
N ALA A 604 7.81 -44.44 -23.47
CA ALA A 604 6.68 -43.52 -23.45
C ALA A 604 7.12 -42.05 -23.62
N PHE A 605 8.27 -41.65 -23.06
CA PHE A 605 8.85 -40.33 -23.32
C PHE A 605 9.42 -40.21 -24.75
N GLN A 606 10.02 -41.28 -25.28
CA GLN A 606 10.45 -41.32 -26.69
C GLN A 606 9.28 -41.15 -27.65
N PHE A 607 8.10 -41.69 -27.33
CA PHE A 607 6.86 -41.46 -28.09
C PHE A 607 6.54 -39.97 -28.22
N LEU A 608 6.57 -39.22 -27.12
CA LEU A 608 6.29 -37.79 -27.13
C LEU A 608 7.33 -37.01 -27.95
N SER A 609 8.62 -37.34 -27.85
CA SER A 609 9.67 -36.71 -28.67
C SER A 609 9.54 -37.05 -30.15
N ASN A 610 9.18 -38.29 -30.50
CA ASN A 610 8.96 -38.70 -31.89
C ASN A 610 7.78 -37.97 -32.54
N ILE A 611 6.72 -37.67 -31.78
CA ILE A 611 5.62 -36.82 -32.27
C ILE A 611 6.15 -35.45 -32.71
N ASN A 612 7.02 -34.82 -31.90
CA ASN A 612 7.59 -33.52 -32.27
C ASN A 612 8.51 -33.61 -33.49
N LYS A 613 9.30 -34.67 -33.61
CA LYS A 613 10.17 -34.90 -34.79
C LYS A 613 9.37 -35.06 -36.07
N LEU A 614 8.34 -35.91 -36.06
CA LEU A 614 7.47 -36.12 -37.23
C LEU A 614 6.72 -34.84 -37.63
N ARG A 615 6.36 -33.99 -36.65
CA ARG A 615 5.80 -32.65 -36.91
C ARG A 615 6.82 -31.75 -37.62
N ILE A 616 8.05 -31.66 -37.10
CA ILE A 616 9.11 -30.83 -37.68
C ILE A 616 9.51 -31.31 -39.09
N ASP A 617 9.52 -32.62 -39.32
CA ASP A 617 9.88 -33.23 -40.60
C ASP A 617 8.76 -33.12 -41.66
N SER A 618 7.55 -32.66 -41.30
CA SER A 618 6.46 -32.43 -42.23
C SER A 618 6.66 -31.10 -42.99
N ASP A 619 6.91 -31.18 -44.30
CA ASP A 619 7.29 -30.06 -45.20
C ASP A 619 6.12 -29.07 -45.54
N GLY A 620 5.26 -28.74 -44.56
CA GLY A 620 4.10 -27.86 -44.73
C GLY A 620 4.27 -26.47 -44.10
N ALA A 621 4.78 -25.50 -44.88
CA ALA A 621 5.18 -24.17 -44.40
C ALA A 621 4.07 -23.21 -43.94
N ASP A 622 2.81 -23.63 -43.80
CA ASP A 622 1.69 -22.72 -43.47
C ASP A 622 0.77 -23.20 -42.31
N ASP A 623 0.97 -24.39 -41.73
CA ASP A 623 0.17 -24.81 -40.56
C ASP A 623 1.04 -25.61 -39.57
N ASP A 624 1.62 -24.94 -38.58
CA ASP A 624 2.46 -25.48 -37.49
C ASP A 624 1.70 -26.44 -36.53
N ALA A 625 0.48 -26.83 -36.91
CA ALA A 625 -0.50 -27.53 -36.10
C ALA A 625 -0.27 -29.05 -36.10
N LEU A 626 -0.44 -29.66 -34.92
CA LEU A 626 -0.31 -31.10 -34.77
C LEU A 626 -1.50 -31.85 -35.41
N GLU A 627 -1.24 -32.55 -36.51
CA GLU A 627 -2.22 -33.45 -37.14
C GLU A 627 -2.21 -34.88 -36.57
N MET A 628 -3.33 -35.58 -36.74
CA MET A 628 -3.55 -36.97 -36.28
C MET A 628 -2.55 -37.96 -36.88
N HIS A 629 -2.13 -37.76 -38.13
CA HIS A 629 -1.22 -38.68 -38.82
C HIS A 629 0.20 -38.71 -38.20
N HIS A 630 0.65 -37.62 -37.57
CA HIS A 630 1.91 -37.59 -36.81
C HIS A 630 1.86 -38.49 -35.57
N VAL A 631 0.72 -38.50 -34.87
CA VAL A 631 0.50 -39.30 -33.66
C VAL A 631 0.43 -40.79 -34.00
N GLU A 632 -0.30 -41.14 -35.07
CA GLU A 632 -0.37 -42.51 -35.57
C GLU A 632 1.01 -42.99 -36.04
N GLY A 633 1.76 -42.15 -36.77
CA GLY A 633 3.13 -42.45 -37.20
C GLY A 633 4.07 -42.75 -36.04
N ALA A 634 4.09 -41.89 -35.02
CA ALA A 634 4.91 -42.07 -33.83
C ALA A 634 4.55 -43.34 -33.04
N PHE A 635 3.25 -43.66 -32.94
CA PHE A 635 2.78 -44.87 -32.27
C PHE A 635 3.23 -46.12 -33.03
N VAL A 636 3.08 -46.11 -34.36
CA VAL A 636 3.45 -47.21 -35.23
C VAL A 636 4.96 -47.47 -35.15
N GLU A 637 5.82 -46.46 -35.20
CA GLU A 637 7.29 -46.63 -35.10
C GLU A 637 7.71 -47.37 -33.82
N ILE A 638 7.09 -47.04 -32.68
CA ILE A 638 7.45 -47.63 -31.38
C ILE A 638 6.93 -49.05 -31.26
N VAL A 639 5.68 -49.29 -31.67
CA VAL A 639 5.00 -50.59 -31.57
C VAL A 639 5.58 -51.59 -32.59
N LEU A 640 5.96 -51.14 -33.79
CA LEU A 640 6.59 -51.99 -34.82
C LEU A 640 7.88 -52.66 -34.34
N SER A 641 8.65 -51.98 -33.48
CA SER A 641 9.91 -52.53 -32.97
C SER A 641 9.72 -53.75 -32.03
N LYS A 642 8.52 -53.96 -31.46
CA LYS A 642 8.31 -54.91 -30.34
C LYS A 642 6.98 -55.71 -30.35
N ALA A 643 6.04 -55.48 -31.27
CA ALA A 643 4.71 -56.10 -31.22
C ALA A 643 4.54 -57.42 -31.99
N LYS A 644 3.61 -58.27 -31.51
CA LYS A 644 3.19 -59.54 -32.15
C LYS A 644 1.93 -59.42 -33.03
N SER A 645 1.25 -58.28 -33.02
CA SER A 645 -0.02 -58.01 -33.74
C SER A 645 0.06 -56.68 -34.51
N PRO A 646 -0.75 -56.47 -35.57
CA PRO A 646 -0.72 -55.24 -36.36
C PRO A 646 -1.07 -54.00 -35.50
N PRO A 647 -0.31 -52.89 -35.61
CA PRO A 647 -0.48 -51.69 -34.78
C PRO A 647 -1.85 -51.00 -34.97
N GLN A 648 -2.42 -51.07 -36.17
CA GLN A 648 -3.67 -50.41 -36.54
C GLN A 648 -4.89 -51.03 -35.84
N ASP A 649 -4.92 -52.35 -35.67
CA ASP A 649 -5.96 -53.05 -34.91
C ASP A 649 -5.89 -52.77 -33.40
N LEU A 650 -4.69 -52.43 -32.91
CA LEU A 650 -4.45 -52.04 -31.51
C LEU A 650 -4.96 -50.62 -31.25
N LEU A 651 -4.71 -49.69 -32.18
CA LEU A 651 -5.18 -48.31 -32.08
C LEU A 651 -6.72 -48.24 -32.06
N LEU A 652 -7.40 -48.96 -32.96
CA LEU A 652 -8.86 -49.06 -32.99
C LEU A 652 -9.48 -49.73 -31.75
N LYS A 653 -8.73 -50.61 -31.06
CA LYS A 653 -9.17 -51.20 -29.78
C LYS A 653 -9.01 -50.20 -28.65
N LEU A 654 -7.90 -49.48 -28.61
CA LEU A 654 -7.59 -48.49 -27.58
C LEU A 654 -8.53 -47.29 -27.64
N GLU A 655 -8.95 -46.86 -28.83
CA GLU A 655 -9.99 -45.83 -29.01
C GLU A 655 -11.33 -46.21 -28.37
N LYS A 656 -11.67 -47.50 -28.33
CA LYS A 656 -12.93 -48.01 -27.76
C LYS A 656 -12.83 -48.35 -26.27
N GLU A 657 -11.63 -48.35 -25.70
CA GLU A 657 -11.39 -48.77 -24.32
C GLU A 657 -11.65 -47.61 -23.33
N GLN A 658 -12.55 -47.84 -22.37
CA GLN A 658 -13.04 -46.82 -21.43
C GLN A 658 -12.06 -46.52 -20.28
N THR A 659 -11.29 -47.51 -19.82
CA THR A 659 -10.35 -47.36 -18.68
C THR A 659 -9.31 -46.27 -18.91
N TYR A 660 -8.62 -46.29 -20.06
CA TYR A 660 -7.62 -45.26 -20.38
C TYR A 660 -8.27 -43.88 -20.65
N LYS A 661 -9.52 -43.87 -21.11
CA LYS A 661 -10.28 -42.63 -21.31
C LYS A 661 -10.59 -41.96 -19.97
N GLU A 662 -11.04 -42.73 -18.98
CA GLU A 662 -11.27 -42.25 -17.61
C GLU A 662 -9.97 -41.68 -17.01
N LEU A 663 -8.85 -42.40 -17.12
CA LEU A 663 -7.54 -41.90 -16.63
C LEU A 663 -7.09 -40.60 -17.31
N SER A 664 -7.36 -40.45 -18.62
CA SER A 664 -7.06 -39.21 -19.35
C SER A 664 -7.91 -38.03 -18.85
N GLN A 665 -9.19 -38.29 -18.55
CA GLN A 665 -10.11 -37.30 -18.00
C GLN A 665 -9.74 -36.94 -16.55
N GLU A 666 -9.38 -37.92 -15.73
CA GLU A 666 -8.90 -37.72 -14.35
C GLU A 666 -7.62 -36.88 -14.31
N SER A 667 -6.65 -37.15 -15.21
CA SER A 667 -5.43 -36.34 -15.34
C SER A 667 -5.75 -34.89 -15.70
N SER A 668 -6.67 -34.67 -16.64
CA SER A 668 -7.10 -33.33 -17.04
C SER A 668 -7.86 -32.61 -15.92
N MET A 669 -8.71 -33.33 -15.18
CA MET A 669 -9.42 -32.82 -14.01
C MET A 669 -8.46 -32.46 -12.87
N PHE A 670 -7.39 -33.24 -12.68
CA PHE A 670 -6.34 -32.96 -11.72
C PHE A 670 -5.64 -31.62 -12.04
N VAL A 671 -5.22 -31.39 -13.28
CA VAL A 671 -4.61 -30.12 -13.71
C VAL A 671 -5.60 -28.96 -13.60
N PHE A 672 -6.89 -29.19 -13.90
CA PHE A 672 -7.94 -28.20 -13.72
C PHE A 672 -8.10 -27.77 -12.25
N LYS A 673 -8.10 -28.73 -11.32
CA LYS A 673 -8.14 -28.47 -9.87
C LYS A 673 -6.92 -27.70 -9.40
N LEU A 674 -5.73 -28.06 -9.89
CA LEU A 674 -4.48 -27.34 -9.61
C LEU A 674 -4.46 -25.91 -10.19
N GLY A 675 -5.28 -25.60 -11.20
CA GLY A 675 -5.34 -24.26 -11.82
C GLY A 675 -4.17 -23.91 -12.73
N LEU A 676 -3.30 -24.90 -13.04
CA LEU A 676 -2.12 -24.72 -13.90
C LEU A 676 -2.46 -24.72 -15.39
N ALA A 677 -3.68 -25.10 -15.79
CA ALA A 677 -4.11 -25.15 -17.18
C ALA A 677 -4.07 -23.79 -17.91
N LYS A 678 -4.17 -22.68 -17.16
CA LYS A 678 -4.11 -21.31 -17.69
C LYS A 678 -2.68 -20.87 -18.03
N LEU A 679 -1.68 -21.52 -17.46
CA LEU A 679 -0.29 -21.30 -17.82
C LEU A 679 -0.02 -22.07 -19.11
N GLN A 680 0.42 -21.37 -20.15
CA GLN A 680 0.92 -22.03 -21.36
C GLN A 680 2.26 -22.68 -20.99
N CYS A 681 2.25 -24.01 -20.76
CA CYS A 681 3.40 -24.82 -20.33
C CYS A 681 3.99 -24.39 -18.97
N GLY A 682 3.33 -24.78 -17.88
CA GLY A 682 3.86 -24.54 -16.54
C GLY A 682 4.99 -25.51 -16.20
N LEU A 683 6.13 -25.00 -15.72
CA LEU A 683 7.20 -25.81 -15.15
C LEU A 683 7.22 -25.64 -13.64
N LEU A 684 7.28 -26.74 -12.89
CA LEU A 684 7.31 -26.75 -11.43
C LEU A 684 8.70 -27.18 -10.92
N MET A 685 9.38 -26.32 -10.17
CA MET A 685 10.63 -26.61 -9.46
C MET A 685 10.37 -26.81 -7.98
N ASN A 686 10.40 -28.05 -7.47
CA ASN A 686 10.05 -28.36 -6.07
C ASN A 686 8.69 -27.75 -5.63
N GLY A 687 7.76 -27.59 -6.58
CA GLY A 687 6.45 -26.97 -6.39
C GLY A 687 6.36 -25.50 -6.78
N LEU A 688 7.49 -24.81 -6.97
CA LEU A 688 7.51 -23.43 -7.44
C LEU A 688 7.16 -23.35 -8.92
N VAL A 689 6.24 -22.46 -9.28
CA VAL A 689 5.92 -22.20 -10.68
C VAL A 689 7.02 -21.34 -11.31
N VAL A 690 7.63 -21.85 -12.37
CA VAL A 690 8.72 -21.24 -13.13
C VAL A 690 8.32 -21.22 -14.61
N ASP A 691 8.83 -20.24 -15.35
CA ASP A 691 8.70 -20.20 -16.80
C ASP A 691 9.38 -21.42 -17.46
N SER A 692 8.84 -21.88 -18.59
CA SER A 692 9.28 -23.08 -19.32
C SER A 692 10.61 -22.96 -20.06
N ASN A 693 11.58 -22.23 -19.48
CA ASN A 693 12.90 -22.00 -20.07
C ASN A 693 14.02 -22.72 -19.31
N GLU A 694 15.05 -23.19 -20.03
CA GLU A 694 16.22 -23.84 -19.43
C GLU A 694 16.98 -22.92 -18.46
N GLU A 695 17.18 -21.66 -18.83
CA GLU A 695 17.83 -20.67 -17.95
C GLU A 695 17.03 -20.44 -16.66
N ALA A 696 15.70 -20.37 -16.75
CA ALA A 696 14.82 -20.15 -15.60
C ALA A 696 14.85 -21.36 -14.65
N LEU A 697 14.84 -22.59 -15.18
CA LEU A 697 15.00 -23.82 -14.41
C LEU A 697 16.34 -23.84 -13.64
N ILE A 698 17.45 -23.51 -14.30
CA ILE A 698 18.78 -23.51 -13.68
C ILE A 698 18.89 -22.41 -12.62
N ASN A 699 18.37 -21.21 -12.89
CA ASN A 699 18.35 -20.12 -11.92
C ASN A 699 17.52 -20.49 -10.69
N SER A 700 16.32 -21.04 -10.88
CA SER A 700 15.45 -21.50 -9.78
C SER A 700 16.11 -22.60 -8.93
N MET A 701 16.86 -23.50 -9.55
CA MET A 701 17.66 -24.50 -8.82
C MET A 701 18.77 -23.85 -7.98
N ASN A 702 19.47 -22.85 -8.52
CA ASN A 702 20.50 -22.12 -7.78
C ASN A 702 19.91 -21.32 -6.61
N ASP A 703 18.69 -20.79 -6.77
CA ASP A 703 17.97 -20.06 -5.72
C ASP A 703 17.46 -20.98 -4.60
N GLU A 704 17.01 -22.20 -4.93
CA GLU A 704 16.56 -23.19 -3.95
C GLU A 704 17.73 -23.88 -3.21
N LEU A 705 18.92 -23.90 -3.79
CA LEU A 705 20.09 -24.58 -3.23
C LEU A 705 20.49 -24.04 -1.83
N PRO A 706 20.61 -22.72 -1.57
CA PRO A 706 20.87 -22.16 -0.24
C PRO A 706 19.87 -22.61 0.82
N ARG A 707 18.58 -22.67 0.48
CA ARG A 707 17.52 -23.13 1.39
C ARG A 707 17.71 -24.59 1.77
N ILE A 708 18.02 -25.46 0.81
CA ILE A 708 18.30 -26.88 1.07
C ILE A 708 19.58 -27.01 1.92
N GLN A 709 20.64 -26.26 1.60
CA GLN A 709 21.89 -26.27 2.35
C GLN A 709 21.69 -25.87 3.81
N GLU A 710 20.93 -24.82 4.08
CA GLU A 710 20.59 -24.38 5.44
C GLU A 710 19.84 -25.48 6.21
N GLN A 711 18.84 -26.10 5.59
CA GLN A 711 18.04 -27.17 6.20
C GLN A 711 18.86 -28.44 6.45
N VAL A 712 19.84 -28.76 5.61
CA VAL A 712 20.79 -29.85 5.82
C VAL A 712 21.77 -29.50 6.95
N TYR A 713 22.26 -28.26 7.02
CA TYR A 713 23.17 -27.79 8.06
C TYR A 713 22.56 -27.91 9.47
N TYR A 714 21.30 -27.49 9.64
CA TYR A 714 20.57 -27.63 10.91
C TYR A 714 20.06 -29.06 11.16
N GLY A 715 20.29 -29.99 10.23
CA GLY A 715 19.91 -31.40 10.39
C GLY A 715 18.41 -31.67 10.25
N HIS A 716 17.65 -30.75 9.66
CA HIS A 716 16.23 -30.93 9.35
C HIS A 716 16.00 -31.74 8.06
N ILE A 717 17.00 -31.86 7.19
CA ILE A 717 17.01 -32.77 6.04
C ILE A 717 18.11 -33.80 6.25
N ASN A 718 17.71 -35.07 6.26
CA ASN A 718 18.58 -36.22 6.51
C ASN A 718 18.42 -37.20 5.34
N SER A 719 19.24 -38.26 5.30
CA SER A 719 19.18 -39.24 4.20
C SER A 719 17.83 -39.96 4.08
N ARG A 720 17.05 -40.02 5.17
CA ARG A 720 15.72 -40.65 5.22
C ARG A 720 14.56 -39.71 4.88
N THR A 721 14.81 -38.41 4.82
CA THR A 721 13.78 -37.41 4.57
C THR A 721 13.51 -37.33 3.06
N ASP A 722 12.24 -37.32 2.67
CA ASP A 722 11.86 -36.90 1.32
C ASP A 722 11.77 -35.36 1.29
N VAL A 723 12.60 -34.76 0.44
CA VAL A 723 12.70 -33.30 0.34
C VAL A 723 11.41 -32.71 -0.21
N LEU A 724 10.76 -33.40 -1.16
CA LEU A 724 9.54 -32.90 -1.79
C LEU A 724 8.37 -32.87 -0.81
N ASP A 725 8.15 -33.98 -0.09
CA ASP A 725 7.10 -34.10 0.91
C ASP A 725 7.25 -33.01 1.99
N LYS A 726 8.49 -32.81 2.46
CA LYS A 726 8.78 -31.76 3.43
C LYS A 726 8.43 -30.37 2.90
N PHE A 727 8.92 -29.96 1.73
CA PHE A 727 8.69 -28.62 1.20
C PHE A 727 7.21 -28.34 0.88
N LEU A 728 6.50 -29.33 0.37
CA LEU A 728 5.07 -29.22 0.10
C LEU A 728 4.23 -29.25 1.40
N SER A 729 4.66 -29.98 2.43
CA SER A 729 3.99 -29.94 3.74
C SER A 729 4.15 -28.60 4.47
N GLU A 730 5.28 -27.91 4.27
CA GLU A 730 5.55 -26.60 4.88
C GLU A 730 4.84 -25.44 4.16
N SER A 731 4.73 -25.50 2.83
CA SER A 731 4.31 -24.34 2.02
C SER A 731 3.49 -24.65 0.77
N GLY A 732 3.01 -25.89 0.63
CA GLY A 732 2.24 -26.33 -0.53
C GLY A 732 0.79 -25.86 -0.49
N THR A 733 0.35 -25.20 -1.56
CA THR A 733 -1.05 -24.89 -1.83
C THR A 733 -1.63 -25.88 -2.83
N THR A 734 -2.90 -26.24 -2.67
CA THR A 734 -3.58 -27.20 -3.54
C THR A 734 -4.00 -26.61 -4.90
N ARG A 735 -3.82 -25.30 -5.10
CA ARG A 735 -4.22 -24.59 -6.30
C ARG A 735 -3.31 -23.40 -6.57
N TYR A 736 -3.13 -23.11 -7.85
CA TYR A 736 -2.44 -21.95 -8.37
C TYR A 736 -3.40 -21.15 -9.24
N ASN A 737 -3.54 -19.85 -8.96
CA ASN A 737 -4.29 -18.95 -9.80
C ASN A 737 -3.42 -17.72 -10.11
N PRO A 738 -3.04 -17.50 -11.37
CA PRO A 738 -2.21 -16.36 -11.76
C PRO A 738 -2.80 -15.01 -11.33
N GLN A 739 -4.12 -14.84 -11.31
CA GLN A 739 -4.74 -13.57 -10.90
C GLN A 739 -4.53 -13.26 -9.41
N ILE A 740 -4.42 -14.31 -8.58
CA ILE A 740 -4.18 -14.18 -7.15
C ILE A 740 -2.68 -14.13 -6.85
N ILE A 741 -1.86 -14.90 -7.57
CA ILE A 741 -0.44 -15.09 -7.22
C ILE A 741 0.50 -14.23 -8.08
N ALA A 742 0.29 -14.17 -9.39
CA ALA A 742 1.17 -13.51 -10.35
C ALA A 742 0.70 -12.12 -10.79
N GLY A 743 -0.51 -11.71 -10.41
CA GLY A 743 -1.17 -10.49 -10.85
C GLY A 743 -0.68 -9.22 -10.15
N GLY A 744 0.55 -8.76 -10.46
CA GLY A 744 1.07 -7.46 -10.00
C GLY A 744 0.94 -7.20 -8.49
N LYS A 745 1.08 -5.94 -8.07
CA LYS A 745 0.78 -5.57 -6.67
C LYS A 745 -0.74 -5.71 -6.43
N PRO A 746 -1.18 -6.53 -5.47
CA PRO A 746 -2.61 -6.68 -5.18
C PRO A 746 -3.21 -5.35 -4.73
N ARG A 747 -4.45 -5.10 -5.13
CA ARG A 747 -5.18 -3.89 -4.76
C ARG A 747 -5.89 -4.08 -3.42
N PHE A 748 -5.65 -3.18 -2.48
CA PHE A 748 -6.29 -3.18 -1.16
C PHE A 748 -7.15 -1.94 -0.93
N VAL A 749 -8.22 -2.12 -0.15
CA VAL A 749 -9.14 -1.06 0.30
C VAL A 749 -9.45 -1.27 1.78
N SER A 750 -9.50 -0.19 2.55
CA SER A 750 -9.84 -0.22 3.98
C SER A 750 -11.36 -0.35 4.14
N LEU A 751 -11.79 -1.37 4.89
CA LEU A 751 -13.19 -1.62 5.20
C LEU A 751 -13.64 -0.96 6.53
N SER A 752 -12.69 -0.48 7.34
CA SER A 752 -12.95 0.12 8.67
C SER A 752 -13.82 1.37 8.60
N THR A 753 -13.56 2.28 7.65
CA THR A 753 -14.28 3.54 7.48
C THR A 753 -15.79 3.33 7.35
N TYR A 754 -16.22 2.25 6.70
CA TYR A 754 -17.63 1.98 6.43
C TYR A 754 -18.33 1.22 7.55
N VAL A 755 -17.62 0.37 8.30
CA VAL A 755 -18.19 -0.21 9.53
C VAL A 755 -18.44 0.90 10.57
N LEU A 756 -17.51 1.87 10.66
CA LEU A 756 -17.55 2.96 11.63
C LEU A 756 -18.49 4.11 11.22
N GLY A 757 -18.75 4.31 9.93
CA GLY A 757 -19.48 5.46 9.36
C GLY A 757 -21.00 5.52 9.59
N GLY A 758 -21.58 4.70 10.47
CA GLY A 758 -22.99 4.76 10.89
C GLY A 758 -24.04 4.33 9.85
N GLU A 759 -23.87 4.67 8.58
CA GLU A 759 -24.73 4.30 7.44
C GLU A 759 -24.06 3.33 6.45
N GLY A 760 -23.06 2.56 6.90
CA GLY A 760 -22.31 1.67 6.04
C GLY A 760 -23.05 0.40 5.64
N VAL A 761 -23.02 0.08 4.34
CA VAL A 761 -23.53 -1.16 3.75
C VAL A 761 -23.04 -2.41 4.48
N LEU A 762 -21.83 -2.37 5.03
CA LEU A 762 -21.20 -3.51 5.73
C LEU A 762 -21.87 -3.88 7.05
N ASN A 763 -22.52 -2.94 7.74
CA ASN A 763 -23.21 -3.22 9.01
C ASN A 763 -24.48 -4.04 8.81
N ASP A 764 -25.10 -3.93 7.63
CA ASP A 764 -26.33 -4.63 7.26
C ASP A 764 -26.06 -6.05 6.69
N ILE A 765 -24.79 -6.44 6.51
CA ILE A 765 -24.44 -7.73 5.92
C ILE A 765 -24.62 -8.86 6.94
N ASN A 766 -25.36 -9.87 6.51
CA ASN A 766 -25.43 -11.16 7.20
C ASN A 766 -24.44 -12.13 6.57
N TYR A 767 -23.60 -12.73 7.40
CA TYR A 767 -22.56 -13.67 6.98
C TYR A 767 -23.09 -15.11 6.99
N LEU A 768 -22.67 -15.87 5.98
CA LEU A 768 -22.85 -17.31 5.90
C LEU A 768 -21.61 -18.01 6.46
N HIS A 769 -21.85 -19.13 7.14
CA HIS A 769 -20.84 -19.92 7.83
C HIS A 769 -20.92 -21.38 7.37
N SER A 770 -19.79 -22.09 7.48
CA SER A 770 -19.79 -23.55 7.36
C SER A 770 -20.68 -24.15 8.47
N PRO A 771 -21.40 -25.26 8.20
CA PRO A 771 -22.33 -25.84 9.16
C PRO A 771 -21.70 -26.08 10.54
N GLU A 772 -22.42 -25.70 11.61
CA GLU A 772 -22.00 -25.85 13.02
C GLU A 772 -20.81 -24.99 13.49
N THR A 773 -20.28 -24.08 12.66
CA THR A 773 -19.08 -23.27 13.01
C THR A 773 -19.37 -21.78 13.24
N MET A 774 -20.63 -21.42 13.52
CA MET A 774 -21.05 -20.02 13.68
C MET A 774 -20.39 -19.33 14.88
N ASP A 775 -20.22 -20.07 15.98
CA ASP A 775 -19.66 -19.54 17.23
C ASP A 775 -18.13 -19.44 17.20
N ASP A 776 -17.47 -20.05 16.21
CA ASP A 776 -16.02 -20.01 16.06
C ASP A 776 -15.54 -18.66 15.52
N LEU A 777 -14.34 -18.25 15.93
CA LEU A 777 -13.68 -17.07 15.39
C LEU A 777 -13.33 -17.27 13.90
N LYS A 778 -13.79 -16.36 13.03
CA LYS A 778 -13.53 -16.40 11.58
C LYS A 778 -12.64 -15.23 11.17
N PRO A 779 -11.30 -15.38 11.22
CA PRO A 779 -10.37 -14.31 10.89
C PRO A 779 -10.44 -13.85 9.42
N VAL A 780 -10.86 -14.73 8.50
CA VAL A 780 -11.00 -14.42 7.07
C VAL A 780 -12.46 -14.12 6.74
N THR A 781 -12.70 -13.02 6.03
CA THR A 781 -14.02 -12.61 5.54
C THR A 781 -13.95 -12.41 4.03
N HIS A 782 -14.69 -13.23 3.29
CA HIS A 782 -14.89 -13.07 1.85
C HIS A 782 -16.20 -12.32 1.59
N LEU A 783 -16.16 -11.20 0.89
CA LEU A 783 -17.33 -10.49 0.37
C LEU A 783 -17.42 -10.73 -1.14
N LEU A 784 -18.51 -11.37 -1.57
CA LEU A 784 -18.77 -11.65 -2.99
C LEU A 784 -19.65 -10.57 -3.58
N ALA A 785 -19.12 -9.76 -4.49
CA ALA A 785 -19.89 -8.82 -5.29
C ALA A 785 -20.49 -9.57 -6.49
N VAL A 786 -21.80 -9.85 -6.42
CA VAL A 786 -22.52 -10.74 -7.34
C VAL A 786 -23.56 -9.97 -8.13
N ASN A 787 -23.40 -9.95 -9.45
CA ASN A 787 -24.43 -9.48 -10.37
C ASN A 787 -25.44 -10.59 -10.64
N VAL A 788 -26.62 -10.49 -10.03
CA VAL A 788 -27.70 -11.50 -10.11
C VAL A 788 -28.25 -11.64 -11.53
N ALA A 789 -28.15 -10.60 -12.35
CA ALA A 789 -28.59 -10.64 -13.75
C ALA A 789 -27.58 -11.36 -14.68
N SER A 790 -26.38 -11.67 -14.19
CA SER A 790 -25.32 -12.31 -14.97
C SER A 790 -25.16 -13.78 -14.60
N LYS A 791 -25.06 -14.67 -15.60
CA LYS A 791 -24.74 -16.10 -15.41
C LYS A 791 -23.46 -16.29 -14.59
N LYS A 792 -22.43 -15.46 -14.84
CA LYS A 792 -21.15 -15.51 -14.11
C LYS A 792 -21.31 -15.11 -12.64
N GLY A 793 -22.17 -14.15 -12.35
CA GLY A 793 -22.46 -13.74 -10.98
C GLY A 793 -23.13 -14.87 -10.19
N MET A 794 -24.12 -15.54 -10.80
CA MET A 794 -24.76 -16.70 -10.18
C MET A 794 -23.80 -17.88 -10.01
N LYS A 795 -22.92 -18.14 -10.99
CA LYS A 795 -21.84 -19.13 -10.86
C LYS A 795 -20.90 -18.81 -9.70
N LEU A 796 -20.51 -17.54 -9.53
CA LEU A 796 -19.68 -17.10 -8.40
C LEU A 796 -20.39 -17.34 -7.05
N LEU A 797 -21.69 -17.06 -6.97
CA LEU A 797 -22.48 -17.34 -5.77
C LEU A 797 -22.52 -18.84 -5.46
N HIS A 798 -22.73 -19.68 -6.48
CA HIS A 798 -22.67 -21.13 -6.35
C HIS A 798 -21.32 -21.62 -5.82
N GLU A 799 -20.21 -21.15 -6.39
CA GLU A 799 -18.86 -21.51 -5.93
C GLU A 799 -18.59 -21.05 -4.50
N GLY A 800 -19.12 -19.88 -4.09
CA GLY A 800 -19.07 -19.40 -2.71
C GLY A 800 -19.84 -20.30 -1.74
N LEU A 801 -20.97 -20.85 -2.16
CA LEU A 801 -21.73 -21.81 -1.36
C LEU A 801 -21.02 -23.16 -1.26
N TYR A 802 -20.47 -23.68 -2.37
CA TYR A 802 -19.69 -24.92 -2.36
C TYR A 802 -18.45 -24.82 -1.48
N TYR A 803 -17.77 -23.67 -1.48
CA TYR A 803 -16.66 -23.39 -0.58
C TYR A 803 -17.06 -23.54 0.90
N LEU A 804 -18.23 -23.05 1.30
CA LEU A 804 -18.74 -23.22 2.68
C LEU A 804 -19.19 -24.66 2.96
N MET A 805 -19.74 -25.35 1.95
CA MET A 805 -20.14 -26.76 2.07
C MET A 805 -18.93 -27.69 2.26
N ASP A 806 -17.79 -27.35 1.65
CA ASP A 806 -16.53 -28.09 1.78
C ASP A 806 -15.84 -27.86 3.15
N GLY A 807 -16.39 -26.99 4.00
CA GLY A 807 -16.05 -26.88 5.42
C GLY A 807 -14.81 -26.03 5.72
N SER A 808 -14.93 -24.69 5.62
CA SER A 808 -13.90 -23.78 6.15
C SER A 808 -14.12 -23.48 7.64
N ASN A 809 -13.05 -23.62 8.42
CA ASN A 809 -13.04 -23.29 9.85
C ASN A 809 -12.58 -21.86 10.14
N ALA A 810 -11.86 -21.20 9.22
CA ALA A 810 -11.27 -19.88 9.46
C ALA A 810 -11.95 -18.76 8.67
N ALA A 811 -12.88 -19.07 7.76
CA ALA A 811 -13.55 -18.06 6.94
C ALA A 811 -15.07 -17.99 7.10
N ARG A 812 -15.61 -16.83 6.73
CA ARG A 812 -17.05 -16.56 6.54
C ARG A 812 -17.28 -15.83 5.22
N VAL A 813 -18.46 -15.99 4.63
CA VAL A 813 -18.82 -15.38 3.34
C VAL A 813 -19.99 -14.41 3.50
N GLY A 814 -19.81 -13.17 3.06
CA GLY A 814 -20.86 -12.18 2.86
C GLY A 814 -21.14 -11.98 1.37
N VAL A 815 -22.37 -11.60 1.01
CA VAL A 815 -22.76 -11.40 -0.40
C VAL A 815 -23.30 -9.99 -0.58
N LEU A 816 -22.74 -9.28 -1.57
CA LEU A 816 -23.14 -7.95 -2.02
C LEU A 816 -23.81 -8.09 -3.39
N PHE A 817 -25.14 -7.93 -3.43
CA PHE A 817 -25.88 -8.06 -4.68
C PHE A 817 -25.84 -6.77 -5.51
N ILE A 818 -25.42 -6.91 -6.76
CA ILE A 818 -25.47 -5.87 -7.79
C ILE A 818 -26.69 -6.14 -8.67
N VAL A 819 -27.51 -5.11 -8.84
CA VAL A 819 -28.73 -5.18 -9.65
C VAL A 819 -28.79 -3.95 -10.55
N ASN A 820 -29.03 -4.14 -11.85
CA ASN A 820 -29.13 -3.04 -12.81
C ASN A 820 -30.37 -2.16 -12.53
N GLN A 821 -30.31 -0.88 -12.95
CA GLN A 821 -31.39 0.10 -12.71
C GLN A 821 -32.76 -0.33 -13.30
N HIS A 822 -32.79 -1.19 -14.31
CA HIS A 822 -34.01 -1.74 -14.93
C HIS A 822 -34.32 -3.19 -14.53
N ALA A 823 -33.80 -3.67 -13.40
CA ALA A 823 -33.95 -5.08 -13.06
C ALA A 823 -35.38 -5.55 -12.82
N ASP A 824 -35.61 -6.80 -13.21
CA ASP A 824 -36.86 -7.51 -13.03
C ASP A 824 -37.20 -7.70 -11.55
N VAL A 825 -38.51 -7.69 -11.25
CA VAL A 825 -39.04 -7.91 -9.90
C VAL A 825 -38.55 -9.26 -9.32
N SER A 826 -38.35 -10.26 -10.17
CA SER A 826 -37.83 -11.58 -9.81
C SER A 826 -36.42 -11.53 -9.21
N SER A 827 -35.51 -10.69 -9.72
CA SER A 827 -34.17 -10.54 -9.17
C SER A 827 -34.21 -9.92 -7.77
N LEU A 828 -35.08 -8.93 -7.56
CA LEU A 828 -35.26 -8.29 -6.25
C LEU A 828 -35.86 -9.26 -5.21
N LEU A 829 -36.80 -10.11 -5.62
CA LEU A 829 -37.38 -11.15 -4.76
C LEU A 829 -36.34 -12.20 -4.37
N PHE A 830 -35.46 -12.59 -5.30
CA PHE A 830 -34.35 -13.50 -5.01
C PHE A 830 -33.41 -12.92 -3.95
N VAL A 831 -33.01 -11.64 -4.10
CA VAL A 831 -32.17 -10.93 -3.12
C VAL A 831 -32.85 -10.90 -1.73
N LYS A 832 -34.16 -10.60 -1.68
CA LYS A 832 -34.90 -10.59 -0.41
C LYS A 832 -34.95 -11.97 0.25
N MET A 833 -35.19 -13.01 -0.54
CA MET A 833 -35.21 -14.40 -0.05
C MET A 833 -33.84 -14.77 0.54
N PHE A 834 -32.76 -14.41 -0.14
CA PHE A 834 -31.40 -14.67 0.34
C PHE A 834 -31.12 -13.94 1.66
N GLU A 835 -31.47 -12.66 1.77
CA GLU A 835 -31.30 -11.85 2.98
C GLU A 835 -32.04 -12.45 4.20
N ILE A 836 -33.28 -12.92 4.00
CA ILE A 836 -34.06 -13.59 5.07
C ILE A 836 -33.38 -14.90 5.47
N THR A 837 -32.88 -15.65 4.50
CA THR A 837 -32.22 -16.93 4.74
C THR A 837 -30.93 -16.76 5.54
N ALA A 838 -30.10 -15.80 5.15
CA ALA A 838 -28.86 -15.49 5.84
C ALA A 838 -29.10 -14.96 7.27
N SER A 839 -30.08 -14.07 7.48
CA SER A 839 -30.38 -13.51 8.80
C SER A 839 -31.03 -14.51 9.76
N SER A 840 -32.03 -15.26 9.30
CA SER A 840 -32.90 -16.06 10.19
C SER A 840 -32.45 -17.51 10.33
N TYR A 841 -31.72 -18.05 9.37
CA TYR A 841 -31.47 -19.49 9.28
C TYR A 841 -30.01 -19.90 9.15
N SER A 842 -29.04 -18.97 9.11
CA SER A 842 -27.61 -19.29 8.94
C SER A 842 -27.08 -20.39 9.89
N HIS A 843 -27.66 -20.54 11.09
CA HIS A 843 -27.30 -21.59 12.07
C HIS A 843 -27.76 -23.02 11.69
N LYS A 844 -28.63 -23.19 10.70
CA LYS A 844 -29.21 -24.49 10.34
C LYS A 844 -28.38 -25.24 9.30
N LYS A 845 -28.12 -26.52 9.56
CA LYS A 845 -27.27 -27.40 8.72
C LYS A 845 -27.62 -27.45 7.23
N LYS A 846 -28.92 -27.44 6.89
CA LYS A 846 -29.40 -27.63 5.50
C LYS A 846 -29.58 -26.33 4.71
N VAL A 847 -29.15 -25.19 5.24
CA VAL A 847 -29.36 -23.89 4.57
C VAL A 847 -28.52 -23.74 3.31
N LEU A 848 -27.27 -24.18 3.32
CA LEU A 848 -26.42 -24.12 2.13
C LEU A 848 -26.99 -24.95 0.98
N ASN A 849 -27.54 -26.15 1.29
CA ASN A 849 -28.22 -26.99 0.31
C ASN A 849 -29.47 -26.30 -0.28
N PHE A 850 -30.28 -25.67 0.58
CA PHE A 850 -31.44 -24.89 0.14
C PHE A 850 -31.04 -23.73 -0.77
N LEU A 851 -30.02 -22.95 -0.40
CA LEU A 851 -29.53 -21.83 -1.21
C LEU A 851 -28.98 -22.30 -2.54
N SER A 852 -28.24 -23.42 -2.57
CA SER A 852 -27.73 -24.00 -3.82
C SER A 852 -28.87 -24.43 -4.75
N GLN A 853 -29.87 -25.15 -4.23
CA GLN A 853 -31.05 -25.55 -5.01
C GLN A 853 -31.81 -24.33 -5.57
N MET A 854 -31.95 -23.27 -4.77
CA MET A 854 -32.58 -22.03 -5.21
C MET A 854 -31.78 -21.31 -6.30
N CYS A 855 -30.45 -21.29 -6.22
CA CYS A 855 -29.61 -20.67 -7.24
C CYS A 855 -29.75 -21.42 -8.58
N THR A 856 -29.73 -22.76 -8.58
CA THR A 856 -29.92 -23.59 -9.78
C THR A 856 -31.29 -23.38 -10.40
N LEU A 857 -32.35 -23.33 -9.58
CA LEU A 857 -33.71 -23.05 -10.06
C LEU A 857 -33.83 -21.64 -10.64
N TYR A 858 -33.16 -20.65 -10.04
CA TYR A 858 -33.18 -19.28 -10.52
C TYR A 858 -32.49 -19.18 -11.90
N GLU A 859 -31.33 -19.81 -12.04
CA GLU A 859 -30.57 -19.83 -13.29
C GLU A 859 -31.36 -20.47 -14.45
N HIS A 860 -31.96 -21.64 -14.23
CA HIS A 860 -32.73 -22.32 -15.27
C HIS A 860 -34.03 -21.60 -15.66
N ASN A 861 -34.80 -21.10 -14.69
CA ASN A 861 -36.14 -20.58 -14.96
C ASN A 861 -36.17 -19.11 -15.36
N TYR A 862 -35.27 -18.29 -14.81
CA TYR A 862 -35.33 -16.84 -14.96
C TYR A 862 -34.19 -16.27 -15.82
N LEU A 863 -33.05 -16.97 -15.94
CA LEU A 863 -31.87 -16.51 -16.67
C LEU A 863 -31.77 -17.14 -18.08
N LEU A 864 -31.99 -18.45 -18.21
CA LEU A 864 -31.87 -19.18 -19.49
C LEU A 864 -33.16 -19.20 -20.33
N ALA A 865 -34.33 -18.99 -19.73
CA ALA A 865 -35.62 -19.06 -20.40
C ALA A 865 -36.57 -17.88 -20.06
N PRO A 866 -36.18 -16.61 -20.31
CA PRO A 866 -36.97 -15.44 -19.93
C PRO A 866 -38.38 -15.40 -20.58
N SER A 867 -38.57 -16.08 -21.73
CA SER A 867 -39.83 -16.09 -22.48
C SER A 867 -40.94 -17.00 -21.91
N LYS A 868 -40.62 -17.91 -20.97
CA LYS A 868 -41.62 -18.72 -20.25
C LYS A 868 -41.97 -18.16 -18.86
N ALA A 869 -41.22 -17.17 -18.38
CA ALA A 869 -41.32 -16.63 -17.02
C ALA A 869 -42.29 -15.44 -16.88
N ALA A 870 -43.48 -15.56 -17.47
CA ALA A 870 -44.67 -14.86 -16.95
C ALA A 870 -45.35 -15.71 -15.87
N GLU A 871 -44.59 -16.49 -15.10
CA GLU A 871 -45.10 -17.11 -13.88
C GLU A 871 -45.31 -16.00 -12.84
N SER A 872 -46.54 -15.88 -12.31
CA SER A 872 -46.89 -14.89 -11.30
C SER A 872 -45.91 -14.92 -10.13
N THR A 873 -45.59 -13.77 -9.53
CA THR A 873 -44.81 -13.63 -8.28
C THR A 873 -45.17 -14.68 -7.21
N GLN A 874 -46.43 -15.08 -7.17
CA GLN A 874 -46.96 -16.11 -6.29
C GLN A 874 -46.33 -17.50 -6.51
N ALA A 875 -46.10 -17.90 -7.76
CA ALA A 875 -45.49 -19.19 -8.11
C ALA A 875 -44.03 -19.28 -7.65
N PHE A 876 -43.28 -18.17 -7.70
CA PHE A 876 -41.94 -18.09 -7.13
C PHE A 876 -41.97 -18.26 -5.60
N ILE A 877 -42.88 -17.56 -4.93
CA ILE A 877 -43.04 -17.65 -3.46
C ILE A 877 -43.43 -19.06 -3.03
N ASP A 878 -44.35 -19.71 -3.75
CA ASP A 878 -44.80 -21.06 -3.42
C ASP A 878 -43.66 -22.09 -3.63
N LYS A 879 -42.87 -21.98 -4.71
CA LYS A 879 -41.66 -22.81 -4.92
C LYS A 879 -40.61 -22.61 -3.82
N VAL A 880 -40.38 -21.37 -3.38
CA VAL A 880 -39.48 -21.06 -2.26
C VAL A 880 -39.95 -21.73 -0.97
N CYS A 881 -41.26 -21.68 -0.69
CA CYS A 881 -41.83 -22.30 0.50
C CYS A 881 -41.72 -23.83 0.48
N GLU A 882 -41.97 -24.46 -0.67
CA GLU A 882 -41.84 -25.91 -0.86
C GLU A 882 -40.41 -26.39 -0.58
N LEU A 883 -39.41 -25.72 -1.17
CA LEU A 883 -38.01 -26.06 -0.95
C LEU A 883 -37.53 -25.75 0.46
N ALA A 884 -38.05 -24.69 1.09
CA ALA A 884 -37.75 -24.36 2.47
C ALA A 884 -38.22 -25.50 3.40
N GLU A 885 -39.46 -25.98 3.22
CA GLU A 885 -40.01 -27.09 4.00
C GLU A 885 -39.24 -28.40 3.77
N ALA A 886 -38.88 -28.71 2.52
CA ALA A 886 -38.06 -29.88 2.18
C ALA A 886 -36.69 -29.89 2.89
N ASN A 887 -36.13 -28.72 3.15
CA ASN A 887 -34.85 -28.54 3.85
C ASN A 887 -34.98 -28.27 5.36
N GLY A 888 -36.20 -28.32 5.93
CA GLY A 888 -36.44 -28.13 7.38
C GLY A 888 -36.44 -26.66 7.84
N LEU A 889 -36.71 -25.73 6.92
CA LEU A 889 -36.89 -24.31 7.16
C LEU A 889 -38.39 -23.98 7.30
N SER A 890 -38.74 -22.95 8.08
CA SER A 890 -40.15 -22.56 8.20
C SER A 890 -40.55 -21.74 6.98
N SER A 891 -41.66 -22.09 6.33
CA SER A 891 -42.23 -21.35 5.19
C SER A 891 -42.90 -20.03 5.59
N LYS A 892 -43.33 -19.88 6.85
CA LYS A 892 -44.10 -18.71 7.32
C LYS A 892 -43.36 -17.37 7.14
N PRO A 893 -42.07 -17.23 7.52
CA PRO A 893 -41.35 -15.96 7.39
C PRO A 893 -41.11 -15.55 5.93
N TYR A 894 -40.89 -16.53 5.04
CA TYR A 894 -40.74 -16.28 3.61
C TYR A 894 -42.05 -15.77 3.01
N ARG A 895 -43.17 -16.41 3.36
CA ARG A 895 -44.48 -16.03 2.83
C ARG A 895 -44.90 -14.63 3.26
N SER A 896 -44.73 -14.27 4.54
CA SER A 896 -45.07 -12.93 5.02
C SER A 896 -44.17 -11.85 4.40
N ALA A 897 -42.85 -12.06 4.41
CA ALA A 897 -41.90 -11.04 4.00
C ALA A 897 -41.84 -10.83 2.48
N LEU A 898 -42.05 -11.88 1.67
CA LEU A 898 -42.11 -11.77 0.21
C LEU A 898 -43.46 -11.25 -0.28
N SER A 899 -44.56 -11.50 0.45
CA SER A 899 -45.88 -10.95 0.12
C SER A 899 -46.05 -9.47 0.51
N GLU A 900 -45.39 -9.00 1.58
CA GLU A 900 -45.37 -7.58 2.00
C GLU A 900 -44.27 -6.75 1.30
N PHE A 901 -43.60 -7.34 0.30
CA PHE A 901 -42.40 -6.77 -0.30
C PHE A 901 -42.66 -5.45 -1.05
N SER A 902 -42.00 -4.37 -0.63
CA SER A 902 -41.91 -3.10 -1.38
C SER A 902 -40.58 -3.01 -2.15
N ALA A 903 -40.63 -2.93 -3.48
CA ALA A 903 -39.44 -2.83 -4.33
C ALA A 903 -38.57 -1.58 -4.03
N ASP A 904 -39.18 -0.48 -3.57
CA ASP A 904 -38.49 0.80 -3.39
C ASP A 904 -37.43 0.77 -2.28
N LYS A 905 -37.67 0.04 -1.18
CA LYS A 905 -36.71 -0.06 -0.06
C LYS A 905 -35.46 -0.85 -0.45
N LEU A 906 -35.63 -2.00 -1.11
CA LEU A 906 -34.49 -2.78 -1.59
C LEU A 906 -33.75 -2.09 -2.72
N ARG A 907 -34.45 -1.37 -3.62
CA ARG A 907 -33.81 -0.59 -4.67
C ARG A 907 -32.89 0.49 -4.08
N LYS A 908 -33.32 1.17 -3.01
CA LYS A 908 -32.46 2.09 -2.25
C LYS A 908 -31.24 1.39 -1.66
N TYR A 909 -31.42 0.23 -1.04
CA TYR A 909 -30.29 -0.56 -0.49
C TYR A 909 -29.30 -1.00 -1.58
N VAL A 910 -29.78 -1.58 -2.68
CA VAL A 910 -28.91 -2.03 -3.77
C VAL A 910 -28.22 -0.86 -4.47
N ASN A 911 -28.88 0.30 -4.59
CA ASN A 911 -28.22 1.51 -5.08
C ASN A 911 -27.10 1.97 -4.12
N LYS A 912 -27.32 1.90 -2.80
CA LYS A 912 -26.25 2.15 -1.80
C LYS A 912 -25.09 1.17 -1.98
N VAL A 913 -25.36 -0.11 -2.23
CA VAL A 913 -24.32 -1.14 -2.50
C VAL A 913 -23.57 -0.84 -3.79
N ALA A 914 -24.27 -0.49 -4.87
CA ALA A 914 -23.64 -0.14 -6.15
C ALA A 914 -22.76 1.11 -6.03
N GLN A 915 -23.21 2.13 -5.28
CA GLN A 915 -22.41 3.31 -4.96
C GLN A 915 -21.16 2.95 -4.16
N PHE A 916 -21.27 2.05 -3.18
CA PHE A 916 -20.13 1.55 -2.40
C PHE A 916 -19.10 0.84 -3.29
N LEU A 917 -19.53 -0.09 -4.14
CA LEU A 917 -18.64 -0.81 -5.06
C LEU A 917 -17.95 0.12 -6.07
N TYR A 918 -18.66 1.12 -6.57
CA TYR A 918 -18.10 2.05 -7.55
C TYR A 918 -17.16 3.09 -6.92
N ARG A 919 -17.52 3.70 -5.79
CA ARG A 919 -16.71 4.77 -5.17
C ARG A 919 -15.43 4.21 -4.52
N GLU A 920 -15.57 3.13 -3.76
CA GLU A 920 -14.49 2.65 -2.89
C GLU A 920 -13.64 1.58 -3.57
N LEU A 921 -14.33 0.60 -4.14
CA LEU A 921 -13.67 -0.53 -4.78
C LEU A 921 -13.31 -0.19 -6.24
N ARG A 922 -13.70 0.98 -6.74
CA ARG A 922 -13.55 1.45 -8.14
C ARG A 922 -13.86 0.33 -9.14
N LEU A 923 -14.91 -0.42 -8.85
CA LEU A 923 -15.41 -1.45 -9.73
C LEU A 923 -16.41 -0.79 -10.67
N GLU A 924 -16.31 -1.10 -11.97
CA GLU A 924 -17.31 -0.67 -12.92
C GLU A 924 -18.66 -1.31 -12.61
N SER A 925 -19.74 -0.61 -12.98
CA SER A 925 -21.10 -1.10 -12.72
C SER A 925 -21.33 -2.44 -13.41
N GLY A 926 -21.69 -3.46 -12.63
CA GLY A 926 -22.04 -4.78 -13.15
C GLY A 926 -20.88 -5.80 -13.19
N VAL A 927 -19.66 -5.41 -12.81
CA VAL A 927 -18.50 -6.32 -12.70
C VAL A 927 -18.61 -7.15 -11.42
N ASN A 928 -18.40 -8.46 -11.53
CA ASN A 928 -18.31 -9.35 -10.38
C ASN A 928 -16.92 -9.24 -9.74
N ALA A 929 -16.83 -9.32 -8.41
CA ALA A 929 -15.56 -9.26 -7.72
C ALA A 929 -15.59 -10.05 -6.41
N VAL A 930 -14.41 -10.48 -5.98
CA VAL A 930 -14.20 -11.11 -4.67
C VAL A 930 -13.32 -10.20 -3.83
N ILE A 931 -13.79 -9.87 -2.63
CA ILE A 931 -13.08 -9.01 -1.69
C ILE A 931 -12.73 -9.82 -0.45
N THR A 932 -11.44 -10.02 -0.16
CA THR A 932 -10.99 -10.80 1.01
C THR A 932 -10.22 -9.91 1.96
N ASN A 933 -10.77 -9.59 3.13
CA ASN A 933 -10.16 -8.69 4.14
C ASN A 933 -9.55 -7.42 3.50
N GLY A 934 -10.28 -6.77 2.59
CA GLY A 934 -9.87 -5.56 1.88
C GLY A 934 -9.15 -5.78 0.55
N ARG A 935 -8.66 -6.99 0.24
CA ARG A 935 -8.05 -7.30 -1.07
C ARG A 935 -9.12 -7.44 -2.14
N VAL A 936 -9.04 -6.67 -3.22
CA VAL A 936 -10.03 -6.68 -4.31
C VAL A 936 -9.53 -7.49 -5.50
N THR A 937 -10.26 -8.54 -5.87
CA THR A 937 -9.99 -9.36 -7.06
C THR A 937 -11.16 -9.21 -8.03
N PRO A 938 -11.06 -8.32 -9.05
CA PRO A 938 -12.08 -8.20 -10.07
C PRO A 938 -12.08 -9.45 -10.97
N LEU A 939 -13.27 -9.91 -11.35
CA LEU A 939 -13.44 -11.06 -12.23
C LEU A 939 -13.69 -10.59 -13.64
N ASN A 940 -12.66 -10.69 -14.48
CA ASN A 940 -12.75 -10.37 -15.91
C ASN A 940 -13.52 -11.45 -16.66
N ASP A 941 -14.04 -11.08 -17.84
CA ASP A 941 -14.90 -11.97 -18.62
C ASP A 941 -14.25 -13.29 -19.06
N GLU A 942 -12.92 -13.36 -19.14
CA GLU A 942 -12.20 -14.57 -19.56
C GLU A 942 -11.82 -15.50 -18.40
N SER A 943 -11.92 -15.05 -17.14
CA SER A 943 -11.40 -15.80 -16.00
C SER A 943 -12.48 -16.57 -15.23
N THR A 944 -12.31 -17.89 -15.16
CA THR A 944 -13.02 -18.77 -14.23
C THR A 944 -12.49 -18.65 -12.81
N PHE A 945 -13.39 -18.57 -11.84
CA PHE A 945 -13.10 -18.51 -10.43
C PHE A 945 -13.94 -19.56 -9.70
N LEU A 946 -13.28 -20.42 -8.93
CA LEU A 946 -13.87 -21.61 -8.29
C LEU A 946 -13.81 -21.52 -6.77
N SER A 947 -14.55 -22.40 -6.09
CA SER A 947 -14.49 -22.64 -4.65
C SER A 947 -13.07 -22.87 -4.12
N HIS A 948 -12.22 -23.54 -4.90
CA HIS A 948 -10.82 -23.79 -4.56
C HIS A 948 -9.97 -22.51 -4.60
N ASP A 949 -10.36 -21.51 -5.41
CA ASP A 949 -9.70 -20.19 -5.44
C ASP A 949 -9.99 -19.38 -4.17
N LEU A 950 -11.19 -19.53 -3.58
CA LEU A 950 -11.51 -18.96 -2.27
C LEU A 950 -10.64 -19.57 -1.17
N ARG A 951 -10.45 -20.89 -1.19
CA ARG A 951 -9.55 -21.57 -0.23
C ARG A 951 -8.09 -21.14 -0.40
N LEU A 952 -7.64 -20.92 -1.64
CA LEU A 952 -6.31 -20.35 -1.89
C LEU A 952 -6.19 -18.96 -1.26
N LEU A 953 -7.15 -18.06 -1.51
CA LEU A 953 -7.18 -16.73 -0.89
C LEU A 953 -7.20 -16.80 0.63
N GLU A 954 -8.02 -17.68 1.22
CA GLU A 954 -8.06 -17.90 2.67
C GLU A 954 -6.67 -18.26 3.22
N SER A 955 -6.02 -19.29 2.65
CA SER A 955 -4.72 -19.77 3.13
C SER A 955 -3.60 -18.73 2.97
N LEU A 956 -3.60 -18.03 1.84
CA LEU A 956 -2.59 -17.02 1.49
C LEU A 956 -2.72 -15.80 2.40
N GLU A 957 -3.92 -15.22 2.48
CA GLU A 957 -4.18 -14.02 3.28
C GLU A 957 -3.99 -14.30 4.78
N PHE A 958 -4.38 -15.50 5.22
CA PHE A 958 -4.16 -15.91 6.60
C PHE A 958 -2.67 -16.02 6.94
N ALA A 959 -1.90 -16.76 6.13
CA ALA A 959 -0.47 -16.97 6.37
C ALA A 959 0.36 -15.69 6.28
N GLN A 960 0.07 -14.81 5.30
CA GLN A 960 0.87 -13.62 5.05
C GLN A 960 0.50 -12.43 5.93
N ARG A 961 -0.78 -12.21 6.26
CA ARG A 961 -1.19 -10.94 6.89
C ARG A 961 -1.98 -11.14 8.17
N ILE A 962 -2.96 -12.03 8.14
CA ILE A 962 -3.99 -12.05 9.19
C ILE A 962 -3.49 -12.79 10.44
N LYS A 963 -2.65 -13.82 10.32
CA LYS A 963 -2.18 -14.63 11.45
C LYS A 963 -1.60 -13.78 12.59
N HIS A 964 -0.68 -12.87 12.28
CA HIS A 964 -0.06 -12.00 13.29
C HIS A 964 -1.06 -11.02 13.93
N ILE A 965 -2.06 -10.57 13.17
CA ILE A 965 -3.11 -9.68 13.67
C ILE A 965 -4.02 -10.44 14.64
N VAL A 966 -4.35 -11.70 14.32
CA VAL A 966 -5.15 -12.57 15.21
C VAL A 966 -4.41 -12.80 16.52
N GLU A 967 -3.13 -13.18 16.46
CA GLU A 967 -2.29 -13.38 17.66
C GLU A 967 -2.30 -12.14 18.57
N ILE A 968 -2.24 -10.92 18.01
CA ILE A 968 -2.28 -9.69 18.79
C ILE A 968 -3.67 -9.38 19.35
N ILE A 969 -4.74 -9.62 18.57
CA ILE A 969 -6.12 -9.34 18.96
C ILE A 969 -6.60 -10.30 20.06
N GLU A 970 -6.16 -11.56 20.03
CA GLU A 970 -6.45 -12.56 21.07
C GLU A 970 -5.84 -12.17 22.44
N GLU A 971 -4.71 -11.45 22.45
CA GLU A 971 -4.09 -10.94 23.68
C GLU A 971 -4.81 -9.71 24.28
N VAL A 972 -5.80 -9.14 23.58
CA VAL A 972 -6.44 -7.87 23.98
C VAL A 972 -7.35 -8.05 25.19
N LYS A 973 -7.17 -7.15 26.17
CA LYS A 973 -8.10 -6.96 27.28
C LYS A 973 -9.07 -5.83 26.92
N TRP A 974 -10.28 -6.19 26.54
CA TRP A 974 -11.36 -5.25 26.24
C TRP A 974 -11.88 -4.62 27.54
N GLN A 975 -11.57 -3.34 27.78
CA GLN A 975 -11.97 -2.63 29.01
C GLN A 975 -13.28 -1.84 28.86
N ASP A 976 -13.58 -1.35 27.64
CA ASP A 976 -14.72 -0.45 27.35
C ASP A 976 -15.80 -1.10 26.46
N VAL A 977 -15.89 -2.43 26.50
CA VAL A 977 -16.83 -3.23 25.70
C VAL A 977 -17.65 -4.13 26.62
N ASP A 978 -18.97 -4.12 26.45
CA ASP A 978 -19.88 -5.01 27.20
C ASP A 978 -19.57 -6.47 26.84
N PRO A 979 -19.36 -7.37 27.82
CA PRO A 979 -19.16 -8.80 27.56
C PRO A 979 -20.17 -9.42 26.60
N ASP A 980 -21.43 -8.98 26.62
CA ASP A 980 -22.48 -9.50 25.75
C ASP A 980 -22.29 -9.10 24.27
N THR A 981 -21.52 -8.04 24.01
CA THR A 981 -21.17 -7.59 22.65
C THR A 981 -19.92 -8.23 22.08
N LEU A 982 -19.09 -8.88 22.93
CA LEU A 982 -17.88 -9.60 22.54
C LEU A 982 -18.22 -10.97 21.92
N THR A 983 -18.90 -10.93 20.80
CA THR A 983 -19.26 -12.11 20.00
C THR A 983 -18.13 -12.47 19.02
N SER A 984 -18.14 -13.72 18.51
CA SER A 984 -17.24 -14.14 17.43
C SER A 984 -17.35 -13.22 16.21
N LYS A 985 -18.57 -12.70 15.93
CA LYS A 985 -18.84 -11.69 14.90
C LYS A 985 -18.06 -10.40 15.16
N PHE A 986 -18.13 -9.83 16.35
CA PHE A 986 -17.44 -8.58 16.70
C PHE A 986 -15.91 -8.69 16.53
N ILE A 987 -15.31 -9.79 17.01
CA ILE A 987 -13.86 -10.00 16.89
C ILE A 987 -13.48 -10.22 15.42
N SER A 988 -14.26 -11.00 14.66
CA SER A 988 -14.05 -11.23 13.23
C SER A 988 -14.17 -9.93 12.41
N ASP A 989 -15.16 -9.08 12.73
CA ASP A 989 -15.34 -7.75 12.12
C ASP A 989 -14.14 -6.85 12.43
N THR A 990 -13.64 -6.88 13.68
CA THR A 990 -12.44 -6.14 14.09
C THR A 990 -11.21 -6.61 13.32
N ILE A 991 -10.98 -7.91 13.21
CA ILE A 991 -9.87 -8.48 12.44
C ILE A 991 -9.97 -8.07 10.96
N MET A 992 -11.16 -8.15 10.37
CA MET A 992 -11.40 -7.71 8.99
C MET A 992 -11.04 -6.24 8.80
N CYS A 993 -11.51 -5.36 9.69
CA CYS A 993 -11.21 -3.94 9.64
C CYS A 993 -9.70 -3.68 9.78
N VAL A 994 -9.06 -4.18 10.85
CA VAL A 994 -7.63 -3.99 11.11
C VAL A 994 -6.77 -4.52 9.96
N SER A 995 -7.03 -5.74 9.50
CA SER A 995 -6.26 -6.35 8.39
C SER A 995 -6.45 -5.62 7.06
N SER A 996 -7.64 -5.10 6.78
CA SER A 996 -7.90 -4.30 5.57
C SER A 996 -7.18 -2.95 5.61
N SER A 997 -7.21 -2.25 6.75
CA SER A 997 -6.58 -0.94 6.90
C SER A 997 -5.06 -1.05 6.93
N MET A 998 -4.50 -2.09 7.56
CA MET A 998 -3.06 -2.34 7.56
C MET A 998 -2.51 -2.69 6.18
N ALA A 999 -3.34 -3.25 5.30
CA ALA A 999 -2.96 -3.58 3.92
C ALA A 999 -2.70 -2.34 3.04
N MET A 1000 -3.40 -1.23 3.33
CA MET A 1000 -3.23 0.01 2.58
C MET A 1000 -1.94 0.75 2.92
N ARG A 1001 -1.25 0.32 3.97
CA ARG A 1001 -0.05 0.96 4.48
C ARG A 1001 1.14 0.57 3.61
N ASP A 1002 1.70 1.52 2.86
CA ASP A 1002 2.91 1.29 2.06
C ASP A 1002 4.14 1.43 2.97
N ARG A 1003 4.78 0.30 3.30
CA ARG A 1003 5.96 0.26 4.19
C ARG A 1003 6.97 -0.80 3.78
N SER A 1004 8.22 -0.51 4.10
CA SER A 1004 9.32 -1.48 3.99
C SER A 1004 9.09 -2.67 4.93
N SER A 1005 9.43 -3.87 4.45
CA SER A 1005 9.53 -5.09 5.27
C SER A 1005 10.82 -5.13 6.10
N GLU A 1006 11.72 -4.17 5.89
CA GLU A 1006 12.94 -4.01 6.67
C GLU A 1006 12.64 -3.43 8.05
N SER A 1007 13.11 -4.11 9.08
CA SER A 1007 12.95 -3.69 10.47
C SER A 1007 14.26 -3.82 11.24
N ALA A 1008 14.40 -3.02 12.28
CA ALA A 1008 15.52 -3.11 13.21
C ALA A 1008 15.02 -3.17 14.65
N ARG A 1009 15.66 -4.03 15.45
CA ARG A 1009 15.39 -4.16 16.89
C ARG A 1009 16.31 -3.22 17.65
N PHE A 1010 15.87 -1.97 17.82
CA PHE A 1010 16.60 -0.96 18.57
C PHE A 1010 16.65 -1.25 20.08
N ASP A 1011 15.77 -2.12 20.60
CA ASP A 1011 15.71 -2.52 22.02
C ASP A 1011 16.93 -3.26 22.54
N ILE A 1012 17.79 -3.73 21.64
CA ILE A 1012 19.04 -4.40 21.99
C ILE A 1012 20.12 -3.38 22.39
N LEU A 1013 19.97 -2.11 22.02
CA LEU A 1013 20.94 -1.05 22.31
C LEU A 1013 20.74 -0.49 23.72
N ASN A 1014 21.86 -0.25 24.41
CA ASN A 1014 21.85 0.43 25.70
C ASN A 1014 21.49 1.92 25.50
N ALA A 1015 20.71 2.48 26.44
CA ALA A 1015 20.13 3.81 26.31
C ALA A 1015 20.17 4.64 27.61
N GLU A 1016 21.05 4.29 28.56
CA GLU A 1016 21.08 4.92 29.89
C GLU A 1016 21.79 6.29 29.87
N TYR A 1017 22.95 6.36 29.22
CA TYR A 1017 23.84 7.54 29.23
C TYR A 1017 24.12 8.09 27.83
N SER A 1018 23.79 7.35 26.76
CA SER A 1018 24.07 7.75 25.37
C SER A 1018 22.84 8.01 24.51
N ALA A 1019 21.63 8.00 25.10
CA ALA A 1019 20.38 8.14 24.36
C ALA A 1019 19.46 9.25 24.92
N ILE A 1020 18.64 9.81 24.03
CA ILE A 1020 17.53 10.70 24.34
C ILE A 1020 16.26 9.85 24.35
N VAL A 1021 15.62 9.71 25.51
CA VAL A 1021 14.39 8.92 25.68
C VAL A 1021 13.25 9.87 26.06
N LEU A 1022 12.28 10.01 25.15
CA LEU A 1022 11.05 10.78 25.35
C LEU A 1022 9.86 9.81 25.33
N ASN A 1023 9.37 9.45 26.52
CA ASN A 1023 8.26 8.52 26.67
C ASN A 1023 6.93 9.27 26.72
N ASN A 1024 6.05 8.97 25.78
CA ASN A 1024 4.67 9.41 25.79
C ASN A 1024 3.77 8.16 25.63
N GLU A 1025 3.18 7.70 26.73
CA GLU A 1025 2.37 6.47 26.76
C GLU A 1025 1.10 6.58 25.92
N ASN A 1026 0.56 7.80 25.76
CA ASN A 1026 -0.65 8.06 24.99
C ASN A 1026 -0.37 8.26 23.49
N SER A 1027 0.90 8.17 23.05
CA SER A 1027 1.25 8.37 21.65
C SER A 1027 1.21 7.07 20.85
N SER A 1028 0.49 7.09 19.73
CA SER A 1028 0.45 6.01 18.74
C SER A 1028 1.70 5.97 17.84
N ILE A 1029 2.52 7.03 17.87
CA ILE A 1029 3.71 7.16 17.03
C ILE A 1029 4.95 6.97 17.89
N HIS A 1030 5.80 6.04 17.47
CA HIS A 1030 7.11 5.79 18.05
C HIS A 1030 8.21 5.98 17.00
N ILE A 1031 9.23 6.74 17.33
CA ILE A 1031 10.41 6.96 16.48
C ILE A 1031 11.62 6.41 17.20
N ASP A 1032 12.26 5.41 16.60
CA ASP A 1032 13.58 4.94 16.99
C ASP A 1032 14.61 5.51 16.01
N ALA A 1033 15.70 6.07 16.51
CA ALA A 1033 16.77 6.56 15.65
C ALA A 1033 18.14 6.31 16.27
N VAL A 1034 19.12 6.04 15.41
CA VAL A 1034 20.54 5.97 15.73
C VAL A 1034 21.24 6.89 14.75
N PHE A 1035 21.98 7.89 15.19
CA PHE A 1035 22.79 8.69 14.26
C PHE A 1035 23.95 9.38 14.97
N ASP A 1036 24.97 9.76 14.18
CA ASP A 1036 26.02 10.66 14.66
C ASP A 1036 25.44 12.09 14.74
N PRO A 1037 25.42 12.72 15.93
CA PRO A 1037 24.91 14.09 16.07
C PRO A 1037 25.64 15.07 15.16
N LEU A 1038 26.94 14.86 14.90
CA LEU A 1038 27.80 15.73 14.09
C LEU A 1038 27.82 15.38 12.59
N SER A 1039 26.99 14.44 12.16
CA SER A 1039 26.85 14.10 10.74
C SER A 1039 25.94 15.11 10.01
N PRO A 1040 26.05 15.23 8.67
CA PRO A 1040 25.08 16.00 7.88
C PRO A 1040 23.63 15.56 8.13
N TYR A 1041 23.41 14.25 8.30
CA TYR A 1041 22.10 13.70 8.64
C TYR A 1041 21.62 14.16 10.02
N GLY A 1042 22.51 14.21 11.02
CA GLY A 1042 22.21 14.75 12.35
C GLY A 1042 21.76 16.22 12.30
N GLN A 1043 22.37 17.02 11.43
CA GLN A 1043 21.96 18.42 11.21
C GLN A 1043 20.54 18.50 10.64
N LYS A 1044 20.23 17.73 9.59
CA LYS A 1044 18.90 17.64 8.98
C LYS A 1044 17.85 17.14 9.99
N LEU A 1045 18.09 15.99 10.60
CA LEU A 1045 17.14 15.30 11.49
C LEU A 1045 16.89 16.06 12.79
N SER A 1046 17.88 16.75 13.36
CA SER A 1046 17.69 17.50 14.62
C SER A 1046 16.57 18.54 14.56
N SER A 1047 16.47 19.26 13.45
CA SER A 1047 15.41 20.25 13.24
C SER A 1047 14.06 19.59 12.97
N ILE A 1048 14.05 18.51 12.19
CA ILE A 1048 12.82 17.77 11.84
C ILE A 1048 12.21 17.11 13.07
N LEU A 1049 13.01 16.37 13.85
CA LEU A 1049 12.55 15.68 15.07
C LEU A 1049 12.00 16.67 16.10
N ARG A 1050 12.60 17.86 16.26
CA ARG A 1050 12.07 18.90 17.14
C ARG A 1050 10.69 19.40 16.69
N VAL A 1051 10.49 19.57 15.39
CA VAL A 1051 9.19 19.98 14.83
C VAL A 1051 8.15 18.91 15.10
N LEU A 1052 8.46 17.63 14.84
CA LEU A 1052 7.55 16.52 15.14
C LEU A 1052 7.23 16.43 16.63
N TRP A 1053 8.22 16.61 17.51
CA TRP A 1053 8.01 16.67 18.96
C TRP A 1053 7.02 17.77 19.36
N LYS A 1054 7.11 18.95 18.75
CA LYS A 1054 6.26 20.09 19.09
C LYS A 1054 4.80 19.89 18.67
N TYR A 1055 4.55 19.39 17.46
CA TYR A 1055 3.21 19.29 16.89
C TYR A 1055 2.53 17.94 17.14
N ILE A 1056 3.28 16.83 17.08
CA ILE A 1056 2.72 15.47 17.12
C ILE A 1056 2.97 14.78 18.48
N ARG A 1057 4.01 15.22 19.21
CA ARG A 1057 4.45 14.64 20.49
C ARG A 1057 4.61 13.10 20.45
N PRO A 1058 5.35 12.55 19.45
CA PRO A 1058 5.59 11.11 19.37
C PRO A 1058 6.48 10.65 20.53
N SER A 1059 6.41 9.37 20.87
CA SER A 1059 7.43 8.76 21.72
C SER A 1059 8.72 8.60 20.90
N MET A 1060 9.88 9.02 21.43
CA MET A 1060 11.15 8.96 20.72
C MET A 1060 12.21 8.25 21.55
N ARG A 1061 13.01 7.38 20.91
CA ARG A 1061 14.30 6.92 21.44
C ARG A 1061 15.37 7.20 20.40
N ILE A 1062 16.31 8.08 20.75
CA ILE A 1062 17.39 8.50 19.86
C ILE A 1062 18.72 8.12 20.50
N VAL A 1063 19.40 7.12 19.97
CA VAL A 1063 20.73 6.69 20.42
C VAL A 1063 21.79 7.45 19.65
N LEU A 1064 22.69 8.13 20.36
CA LEU A 1064 23.76 8.91 19.74
C LEU A 1064 24.94 7.99 19.44
N ASN A 1065 25.30 7.85 18.16
CA ASN A 1065 26.39 6.98 17.69
C ASN A 1065 27.50 7.79 17.00
N PRO A 1066 28.28 8.60 17.74
CA PRO A 1066 29.30 9.44 17.17
C PRO A 1066 30.48 8.63 16.61
N MET A 1067 31.09 9.10 15.51
CA MET A 1067 32.42 8.62 15.11
C MET A 1067 33.52 9.27 15.94
N VAL A 1068 34.55 8.48 16.26
CA VAL A 1068 35.85 9.03 16.71
C VAL A 1068 36.49 9.69 15.48
N ARG A 1069 36.75 10.99 15.53
CA ARG A 1069 37.24 11.76 14.37
C ARG A 1069 38.74 12.04 14.42
#